data_AF-A0A8H6Y716-F1
#
_entry.id   AF-A0A8H6Y716-F1
#
_cell.length_a   1.000
_cell.length_b   1.000
_cell.length_c   1.000
_cell.angle_alpha   90.00
_cell.angle_beta   90.00
_cell.angle_gamma   90.00
#
_symmetry.space_group_name_H-M   'P 1'
#
loop_
_entity.id
_entity.type
_entity.pdbx_description
1 polymer ?
#
loop_
_entity_poly.entity_id
_entity_poly.type
_entity_poly.pdbx_seq_one_letter_code
_entity_poly.pdbx_strand_id
1 'polypeptide(L)'
;MQDLFTVPFWITVTVGICTVFYTLRPQLKFIYHCFIRPIEPGRGDQKTRLDQFYEGQADIYDATRGGLLRGRNTMISLSASHLRVLRETAASQRLVWIDIGGGTGRNIEVMDSHFPISTFDAIYLIDLCEPLLRVARDRIAKKGWKNVTVLCQDAAEFWLPEWSDGEDPQGSVSFVTMSYSITMIPRFYTVFDRVDYVLSREHGLFGVADFYTAARQESLIDRSIGGLGKECGWFTRWFWQIFFEFDHLYLGSAQRTYLEHRFGTIKTFNARNHFVVPYLVQIPYFVWLGRSRFPDNYPLDRSLEVEYVQQENPGIKIDDVPLTPFHYSITKHWRVPYLDDPLLKDFRTFSWAFTPGDSMELMRHLQVSPNDSVLFCSSAGDSALHLAIKSRPKQIHCIDANPCQNHLLELKLAAIQSLDYEQFFDLFGNGKHSAFRSLIDSTIAPYLSSTAYQFWKHHQNVFASSFYYNGDSGWALFLLRIIFRIAAVSKDVAALCNSDTLAEQEYIWRKKLRPVIQSRLVAFLLGSPILYWKKLGIPSNQREMLLKDGSVFEYIRATLDPVISTYLLKTENYFYHLALMGHYSPRCCPEYLTRSGFDRLKANNGEAMDAFRLHTKPMVNALRGLPASSLTHIIFMDHLDSLCETTEADDEIAEAYRVLDHAGSVFWCSIMRTPWYNKNFEEGGFEVTALYVRSSSNKPMDRVNIYASFFKATKSLTFVP
;
A
#
# COMPACT_ATOMS: atom_id res chain seq x y z
N MET A 1 -39.67 -50.84 -11.52
CA MET A 1 -39.02 -49.58 -11.91
C MET A 1 -37.84 -49.37 -10.97
N GLN A 2 -36.73 -50.09 -11.17
CA GLN A 2 -35.46 -49.96 -10.44
C GLN A 2 -34.49 -50.95 -11.07
N ASP A 3 -33.72 -50.49 -12.07
CA ASP A 3 -32.47 -51.10 -12.55
C ASP A 3 -31.84 -50.18 -13.61
N LEU A 4 -31.67 -48.91 -13.24
CA LEU A 4 -30.71 -48.02 -13.89
C LEU A 4 -29.86 -47.42 -12.78
N PHE A 5 -28.54 -47.39 -12.98
CA PHE A 5 -27.49 -46.84 -12.11
C PHE A 5 -26.83 -47.79 -11.10
N THR A 6 -26.23 -48.88 -11.60
CA THR A 6 -24.97 -49.38 -11.04
C THR A 6 -23.88 -49.25 -12.08
N VAL A 7 -23.29 -48.06 -12.20
CA VAL A 7 -21.95 -47.94 -12.79
C VAL A 7 -21.04 -48.81 -11.93
N PRO A 8 -20.32 -49.81 -12.47
CA PRO A 8 -19.49 -50.68 -11.66
C PRO A 8 -18.51 -49.83 -10.87
N PHE A 9 -18.47 -50.01 -9.55
CA PHE A 9 -17.55 -49.34 -8.64
C PHE A 9 -16.11 -49.28 -9.19
N TRP A 10 -15.69 -50.36 -9.88
CA TRP A 10 -14.42 -50.47 -10.58
C TRP A 10 -14.23 -49.46 -11.72
N ILE A 11 -15.24 -49.13 -12.52
CA ILE A 11 -15.14 -48.08 -13.53
C ILE A 11 -14.96 -46.72 -12.87
N THR A 12 -15.67 -46.44 -11.77
CA THR A 12 -15.53 -45.17 -11.03
C THR A 12 -14.15 -45.05 -10.38
N VAL A 13 -13.64 -46.14 -9.80
CA VAL A 13 -12.29 -46.20 -9.21
C VAL A 13 -11.22 -46.10 -10.29
N THR A 14 -11.36 -46.79 -11.42
CA THR A 14 -10.42 -46.71 -12.55
C THR A 14 -10.43 -45.32 -13.18
N VAL A 15 -11.61 -44.72 -13.41
CA VAL A 15 -11.71 -43.33 -13.88
C VAL A 15 -11.11 -42.38 -12.84
N GLY A 16 -11.34 -42.59 -11.55
CA GLY A 16 -10.72 -41.83 -10.47
C GLY A 16 -9.20 -41.93 -10.46
N ILE A 17 -8.63 -43.14 -10.55
CA ILE A 17 -7.19 -43.39 -10.60
C ILE A 17 -6.59 -42.83 -11.90
N CYS A 18 -7.24 -43.03 -13.05
CA CYS A 18 -6.81 -42.47 -14.32
C CYS A 18 -6.85 -40.93 -14.30
N THR A 19 -7.87 -40.33 -13.67
CA THR A 19 -7.98 -38.88 -13.50
C THR A 19 -6.87 -38.37 -12.59
N VAL A 20 -6.65 -39.02 -11.44
CA VAL A 20 -5.56 -38.71 -10.51
C VAL A 20 -4.20 -38.83 -11.22
N PHE A 21 -3.94 -39.93 -11.92
CA PHE A 21 -2.70 -40.15 -12.65
C PHE A 21 -2.52 -39.12 -13.78
N TYR A 22 -3.57 -38.80 -14.53
CA TYR A 22 -3.53 -37.77 -15.58
C TYR A 22 -3.27 -36.38 -14.99
N THR A 23 -3.87 -36.06 -13.84
CA THR A 23 -3.63 -34.80 -13.12
C THR A 23 -2.24 -34.71 -12.49
N LEU A 24 -1.63 -35.84 -12.13
CA LEU A 24 -0.29 -35.94 -11.52
C LEU A 24 0.84 -36.20 -12.53
N ARG A 25 0.51 -36.60 -13.77
CA ARG A 25 1.48 -36.92 -14.82
C ARG A 25 2.44 -35.78 -15.12
N PRO A 26 2.02 -34.49 -15.22
CA PRO A 26 2.95 -33.39 -15.40
C PRO A 26 3.95 -33.25 -14.24
N GLN A 27 3.51 -33.41 -13.00
CA GLN A 27 4.32 -33.30 -11.78
C GLN A 27 5.28 -34.48 -11.66
N LEU A 28 4.85 -35.69 -12.01
CA LEU A 28 5.71 -36.89 -12.03
C LEU A 28 6.77 -36.80 -13.13
N LYS A 29 6.42 -36.29 -14.32
CA LYS A 29 7.37 -36.03 -15.41
C LYS A 29 8.39 -34.96 -15.01
N PHE A 30 7.94 -33.88 -14.36
CA PHE A 30 8.81 -32.87 -13.75
C PHE A 30 9.76 -33.48 -12.70
N ILE A 31 9.24 -34.26 -11.75
CA ILE A 31 10.05 -34.92 -10.71
C ILE A 31 11.08 -35.86 -11.34
N TYR A 32 10.69 -36.65 -12.34
CA TYR A 32 11.60 -37.54 -13.03
C TYR A 32 12.75 -36.78 -13.71
N HIS A 33 12.44 -35.70 -14.44
CA HIS A 33 13.46 -34.92 -15.13
C HIS A 33 14.34 -34.06 -14.22
N CYS A 34 13.83 -33.59 -13.08
CA CYS A 34 14.61 -32.83 -12.10
C CYS A 34 15.43 -33.71 -11.14
N PHE A 35 14.90 -34.86 -10.70
CA PHE A 35 15.49 -35.60 -9.58
C PHE A 35 15.98 -37.01 -9.92
N ILE A 36 15.56 -37.60 -11.04
CA ILE A 36 15.81 -39.02 -11.35
C ILE A 36 16.63 -39.20 -12.64
N ARG A 37 16.40 -38.36 -13.66
CA ARG A 37 17.13 -38.44 -14.91
C ARG A 37 18.55 -37.88 -14.69
N PRO A 38 19.61 -38.67 -14.92
CA PRO A 38 20.98 -38.17 -14.81
C PRO A 38 21.22 -37.09 -15.87
N ILE A 39 21.65 -35.90 -15.44
CA ILE A 39 22.27 -34.91 -16.32
C ILE A 39 23.68 -35.44 -16.57
N GLU A 40 24.03 -35.75 -17.82
CA GLU A 40 25.36 -36.31 -18.14
C GLU A 40 26.46 -35.35 -17.67
N PRO A 41 27.38 -35.80 -16.78
CA PRO A 41 28.46 -34.94 -16.33
C PRO A 41 29.53 -34.86 -17.42
N GLY A 42 29.50 -33.76 -18.19
CA GLY A 42 30.66 -33.24 -18.91
C GLY A 42 30.53 -33.11 -20.43
N ARG A 43 31.00 -31.95 -20.93
CA ARG A 43 31.32 -31.56 -22.33
C ARG A 43 30.28 -30.85 -23.22
N GLY A 44 29.13 -30.42 -22.69
CA GLY A 44 28.22 -29.50 -23.39
C GLY A 44 28.37 -28.04 -22.96
N ASP A 45 28.26 -27.10 -23.91
CA ASP A 45 28.05 -25.66 -23.63
C ASP A 45 26.71 -25.43 -22.89
N GLN A 46 26.48 -24.22 -22.35
CA GLN A 46 25.27 -23.92 -21.56
C GLN A 46 23.98 -24.24 -22.33
N LYS A 47 23.98 -23.96 -23.64
CA LYS A 47 22.87 -24.24 -24.55
C LYS A 47 22.51 -25.73 -24.60
N THR A 48 23.51 -26.58 -24.84
CA THR A 48 23.29 -28.04 -24.94
C THR A 48 22.67 -28.61 -23.67
N ARG A 49 23.06 -28.11 -22.49
CA ARG A 49 22.48 -28.54 -21.20
C ARG A 49 21.02 -28.10 -21.04
N LEU A 50 20.70 -26.86 -21.39
CA LEU A 50 19.32 -26.36 -21.34
C LEU A 50 18.41 -27.12 -22.29
N ASP A 51 18.87 -27.37 -23.52
CA ASP A 51 18.12 -28.16 -24.50
C ASP A 51 17.85 -29.57 -23.98
N GLN A 52 18.86 -30.28 -23.47
CA GLN A 52 18.69 -31.62 -22.90
C GLN A 52 17.76 -31.66 -21.68
N PHE A 53 17.79 -30.62 -20.84
CA PHE A 53 16.95 -30.49 -19.66
C PHE A 53 15.49 -30.26 -20.04
N TYR A 54 15.21 -29.44 -21.07
CA TYR A 54 13.85 -29.04 -21.43
C TYR A 54 13.18 -29.86 -22.54
N GLU A 55 13.94 -30.55 -23.39
CA GLU A 55 13.41 -31.33 -24.53
C GLU A 55 12.32 -32.33 -24.11
N GLY A 56 12.47 -32.95 -22.94
CA GLY A 56 11.49 -33.92 -22.40
C GLY A 56 10.28 -33.29 -21.70
N GLN A 57 10.30 -32.00 -21.37
CA GLN A 57 9.27 -31.35 -20.52
C GLN A 57 8.71 -30.03 -21.06
N ALA A 58 9.15 -29.58 -22.24
CA ALA A 58 8.71 -28.31 -22.84
C ALA A 58 7.18 -28.24 -23.03
N ASP A 59 6.55 -29.37 -23.37
CA ASP A 59 5.11 -29.55 -23.58
C ASP A 59 4.28 -29.36 -22.30
N ILE A 60 4.85 -29.67 -21.13
CA ILE A 60 4.19 -29.57 -19.82
C ILE A 60 4.72 -28.42 -18.96
N TYR A 61 5.64 -27.62 -19.48
CA TYR A 61 6.35 -26.58 -18.75
C TYR A 61 5.39 -25.58 -18.10
N ASP A 62 4.44 -25.04 -18.86
CA ASP A 62 3.48 -24.06 -18.33
C ASP A 62 2.55 -24.65 -17.25
N ALA A 63 2.11 -25.89 -17.46
CA ALA A 63 1.18 -26.58 -16.56
C ALA A 63 1.83 -26.91 -15.20
N THR A 64 3.14 -27.15 -15.17
CA THR A 64 3.87 -27.51 -13.95
C THR A 64 4.45 -26.29 -13.22
N ARG A 65 4.81 -25.23 -13.95
CA ARG A 65 5.49 -24.06 -13.39
C ARG A 65 4.56 -22.94 -12.92
N GLY A 66 3.28 -22.90 -13.32
CA GLY A 66 2.34 -21.86 -12.91
C GLY A 66 2.15 -21.70 -11.39
N GLY A 67 2.20 -22.80 -10.62
CA GLY A 67 2.11 -22.76 -9.15
C GLY A 67 3.38 -22.25 -8.45
N LEU A 68 4.53 -22.34 -9.13
CA LEU A 68 5.85 -21.96 -8.64
C LEU A 68 6.23 -20.53 -9.07
N LEU A 69 5.94 -20.14 -10.30
CA LEU A 69 6.39 -18.86 -10.88
C LEU A 69 5.39 -17.72 -10.61
N ARG A 70 4.96 -17.58 -9.35
CA ARG A 70 3.87 -16.67 -8.95
C ARG A 70 4.17 -15.20 -9.22
N GLY A 71 5.43 -14.80 -9.15
CA GLY A 71 5.87 -13.42 -9.36
C GLY A 71 5.68 -12.93 -10.80
N ARG A 72 5.62 -13.84 -11.79
CA ARG A 72 5.48 -13.50 -13.22
C ARG A 72 4.23 -12.66 -13.49
N ASN A 73 3.08 -13.13 -13.03
CA ASN A 73 1.82 -12.44 -13.31
C ASN A 73 1.78 -11.07 -12.62
N THR A 74 2.30 -10.98 -11.38
CA THR A 74 2.43 -9.71 -10.66
C THR A 74 3.34 -8.75 -11.43
N MET A 75 4.52 -9.21 -11.87
CA MET A 75 5.47 -8.39 -12.65
C MET A 75 4.82 -7.87 -13.93
N ILE A 76 4.20 -8.73 -14.73
CA ILE A 76 3.58 -8.32 -15.99
C ILE A 76 2.40 -7.36 -15.75
N SER A 77 1.52 -7.65 -14.79
CA SER A 77 0.41 -6.75 -14.45
C SER A 77 0.91 -5.39 -13.95
N LEU A 78 2.00 -5.37 -13.17
CA LEU A 78 2.61 -4.16 -12.65
C LEU A 78 3.29 -3.35 -13.75
N SER A 79 4.03 -4.00 -14.64
CA SER A 79 4.62 -3.35 -15.82
C SER A 79 3.55 -2.78 -16.75
N ALA A 80 2.48 -3.54 -17.02
CA ALA A 80 1.37 -3.10 -17.86
C ALA A 80 0.72 -1.81 -17.34
N SER A 81 0.47 -1.71 -16.02
CA SER A 81 -0.15 -0.53 -15.44
C SER A 81 0.75 0.71 -15.56
N HIS A 82 2.06 0.56 -15.41
CA HIS A 82 3.03 1.64 -15.57
C HIS A 82 3.21 2.05 -17.04
N LEU A 83 3.21 1.08 -17.96
CA LEU A 83 3.26 1.35 -19.41
C LEU A 83 2.04 2.17 -19.87
N ARG A 84 0.83 1.92 -19.33
CA ARG A 84 -0.35 2.72 -19.66
C ARG A 84 -0.17 4.19 -19.29
N VAL A 85 0.31 4.46 -18.08
CA VAL A 85 0.57 5.83 -17.62
C VAL A 85 1.66 6.50 -18.46
N LEU A 86 2.77 5.80 -18.75
CA LEU A 86 3.82 6.34 -19.62
C LEU A 86 3.31 6.65 -21.03
N ARG A 87 2.33 5.89 -21.52
CA ARG A 87 1.70 6.13 -22.82
C ARG A 87 0.83 7.37 -22.86
N GLU A 88 0.22 7.75 -21.74
CA GLU A 88 -0.54 9.01 -21.64
C GLU A 88 0.37 10.24 -21.80
N THR A 89 1.61 10.15 -21.30
CA THR A 89 2.59 11.25 -21.37
C THR A 89 3.48 11.21 -22.62
N ALA A 90 3.70 10.04 -23.21
CA ALA A 90 4.57 9.83 -24.36
C ALA A 90 3.89 9.01 -25.49
N ALA A 91 2.68 9.41 -25.89
CA ALA A 91 1.84 8.63 -26.81
C ALA A 91 2.51 8.33 -28.17
N SER A 92 3.32 9.24 -28.70
CA SER A 92 3.95 9.13 -30.03
C SER A 92 5.26 8.34 -30.04
N GLN A 93 5.78 7.94 -28.88
CA GLN A 93 7.04 7.20 -28.83
C GLN A 93 6.86 5.75 -29.22
N ARG A 94 7.90 5.18 -29.83
CA ARG A 94 7.93 3.77 -30.20
C ARG A 94 7.99 2.88 -28.95
N LEU A 95 7.22 1.80 -28.89
CA LEU A 95 7.34 0.71 -27.90
C LEU A 95 8.08 -0.45 -28.54
N VAL A 96 9.29 -0.68 -28.06
CA VAL A 96 9.99 -1.94 -28.31
C VAL A 96 10.11 -2.70 -27.00
N TRP A 97 9.62 -3.95 -26.99
CA TRP A 97 9.71 -4.84 -25.84
C TRP A 97 10.66 -6.00 -26.10
N ILE A 98 11.62 -6.22 -25.19
CA ILE A 98 12.47 -7.42 -25.16
C ILE A 98 12.12 -8.29 -23.95
N ASP A 99 11.79 -9.56 -24.18
CA ASP A 99 11.59 -10.58 -23.13
C ASP A 99 12.79 -11.53 -23.10
N ILE A 100 13.67 -11.36 -22.11
CA ILE A 100 14.93 -12.10 -21.97
C ILE A 100 14.72 -13.35 -21.09
N GLY A 101 15.05 -14.51 -21.65
CA GLY A 101 14.69 -15.81 -21.10
C GLY A 101 13.18 -16.05 -21.18
N GLY A 102 12.57 -15.64 -22.30
CA GLY A 102 11.11 -15.68 -22.49
C GLY A 102 10.52 -17.08 -22.64
N GLY A 103 11.36 -18.11 -22.83
CA GLY A 103 10.98 -19.52 -22.90
C GLY A 103 9.85 -19.78 -23.90
N THR A 104 8.71 -20.25 -23.39
CA THR A 104 7.53 -20.63 -24.18
C THR A 104 6.68 -19.45 -24.67
N GLY A 105 7.10 -18.20 -24.44
CA GLY A 105 6.37 -16.98 -24.80
C GLY A 105 5.17 -16.68 -23.90
N ARG A 106 5.11 -17.26 -22.70
CA ARG A 106 3.98 -17.08 -21.77
C ARG A 106 3.85 -15.63 -21.27
N ASN A 107 4.95 -14.90 -21.10
CA ASN A 107 4.90 -13.49 -20.67
C ASN A 107 4.13 -12.63 -21.67
N ILE A 108 4.36 -12.83 -22.97
CA ILE A 108 3.68 -12.12 -24.06
C ILE A 108 2.17 -12.37 -24.01
N GLU A 109 1.74 -13.61 -23.77
CA GLU A 109 0.32 -13.93 -23.63
C GLU A 109 -0.31 -13.33 -22.37
N VAL A 110 0.40 -13.32 -21.25
CA VAL A 110 -0.10 -12.66 -20.04
C VAL A 110 -0.16 -11.15 -20.25
N MET A 111 0.82 -10.56 -20.93
CA MET A 111 0.83 -9.13 -21.24
C MET A 111 -0.38 -8.75 -22.10
N ASP A 112 -0.71 -9.52 -23.14
CA ASP A 112 -1.87 -9.27 -24.01
C ASP A 112 -3.20 -9.13 -23.25
N SER A 113 -3.34 -9.85 -22.13
CA SER A 113 -4.54 -9.76 -21.27
C SER A 113 -4.64 -8.47 -20.45
N HIS A 114 -3.52 -7.76 -20.28
CA HIS A 114 -3.43 -6.52 -19.49
C HIS A 114 -3.16 -5.29 -20.34
N PHE A 115 -2.38 -5.43 -21.40
CA PHE A 115 -1.92 -4.36 -22.27
C PHE A 115 -1.77 -4.97 -23.68
N PRO A 116 -2.72 -4.66 -24.60
CA PRO A 116 -2.84 -5.38 -25.87
C PRO A 116 -1.53 -5.38 -26.64
N ILE A 117 -1.07 -6.54 -27.11
CA ILE A 117 0.26 -6.59 -27.71
C ILE A 117 0.36 -5.79 -29.02
N SER A 118 -0.78 -5.45 -29.64
CA SER A 118 -0.86 -4.59 -30.82
C SER A 118 -0.41 -3.15 -30.56
N THR A 119 -0.29 -2.73 -29.30
CA THR A 119 0.24 -1.41 -28.94
C THR A 119 1.77 -1.36 -28.97
N PHE A 120 2.45 -2.50 -29.07
CA PHE A 120 3.90 -2.54 -29.25
C PHE A 120 4.24 -2.53 -30.73
N ASP A 121 5.17 -1.67 -31.12
CA ASP A 121 5.69 -1.62 -32.48
C ASP A 121 6.50 -2.88 -32.80
N ALA A 122 7.25 -3.39 -31.83
CA ALA A 122 7.97 -4.66 -31.93
C ALA A 122 8.13 -5.34 -30.58
N ILE A 123 8.07 -6.68 -30.58
CA ILE A 123 8.33 -7.54 -29.43
C ILE A 123 9.38 -8.57 -29.83
N TYR A 124 10.44 -8.70 -29.03
CA TYR A 124 11.52 -9.65 -29.24
C TYR A 124 11.61 -10.61 -28.07
N LEU A 125 11.38 -11.89 -28.34
CA LEU A 125 11.58 -12.95 -27.36
C LEU A 125 12.97 -13.54 -27.56
N ILE A 126 13.81 -13.48 -26.54
CA ILE A 126 15.19 -13.98 -26.56
C ILE A 126 15.30 -15.14 -25.58
N ASP A 127 15.75 -16.30 -26.06
CA ASP A 127 16.06 -17.45 -25.22
C ASP A 127 17.21 -18.26 -25.82
N LEU A 128 17.95 -18.98 -24.99
CA LEU A 128 19.03 -19.86 -25.43
C LEU A 128 18.51 -21.27 -25.79
N CYS A 129 17.32 -21.64 -25.33
CA CYS A 129 16.77 -22.99 -25.42
C CYS A 129 15.80 -23.16 -26.60
N GLU A 130 16.24 -23.83 -27.68
CA GLU A 130 15.47 -23.98 -28.91
C GLU A 130 14.16 -24.80 -28.74
N PRO A 131 14.10 -25.87 -27.93
CA PRO A 131 12.84 -26.57 -27.62
C PRO A 131 11.74 -25.65 -27.06
N LEU A 132 12.09 -24.72 -26.17
CA LEU A 132 11.11 -23.75 -25.62
C LEU A 132 10.69 -22.74 -26.68
N LEU A 133 11.62 -22.29 -27.52
CA LEU A 133 11.34 -21.36 -28.61
C LEU A 133 10.42 -21.94 -29.67
N ARG A 134 10.46 -23.26 -29.94
CA ARG A 134 9.47 -23.91 -30.82
C ARG A 134 8.05 -23.76 -30.27
N VAL A 135 7.86 -24.00 -28.97
CA VAL A 135 6.57 -23.79 -28.30
C VAL A 135 6.14 -22.32 -28.38
N ALA A 136 7.09 -21.38 -28.24
CA ALA A 136 6.80 -19.95 -28.39
C ALA A 136 6.34 -19.60 -29.81
N ARG A 137 7.04 -20.07 -30.85
CA ARG A 137 6.68 -19.84 -32.26
C ARG A 137 5.30 -20.42 -32.58
N ASP A 138 5.00 -21.62 -32.10
CA ASP A 138 3.68 -22.24 -32.25
C ASP A 138 2.57 -21.43 -31.55
N ARG A 139 2.85 -20.93 -30.34
CA ARG A 139 1.92 -20.06 -29.60
C ARG A 139 1.63 -18.77 -30.35
N ILE A 140 2.68 -18.11 -30.85
CA ILE A 140 2.60 -16.86 -31.60
C ILE A 140 1.81 -17.07 -32.90
N ALA A 141 2.12 -18.12 -33.66
CA ALA A 141 1.42 -18.47 -34.89
C ALA A 141 -0.07 -18.75 -34.62
N LYS A 142 -0.40 -19.49 -33.55
CA LYS A 142 -1.79 -19.77 -33.16
C LYS A 142 -2.57 -18.53 -32.76
N LYS A 143 -1.91 -17.53 -32.15
CA LYS A 143 -2.52 -16.25 -31.78
C LYS A 143 -2.56 -15.23 -32.94
N GLY A 144 -1.85 -15.50 -34.03
CA GLY A 144 -1.81 -14.64 -35.20
C GLY A 144 -1.02 -13.34 -35.00
N TRP A 145 -0.13 -13.29 -34.01
CA TRP A 145 0.66 -12.10 -33.70
C TRP A 145 1.78 -11.91 -34.73
N LYS A 146 1.87 -10.71 -35.31
CA LYS A 146 2.82 -10.39 -36.40
C LYS A 146 3.99 -9.52 -35.97
N ASN A 147 3.87 -8.86 -34.84
CA ASN A 147 4.87 -7.95 -34.27
C ASN A 147 5.79 -8.64 -33.25
N VAL A 148 5.78 -9.98 -33.18
CA VAL A 148 6.58 -10.77 -32.24
C VAL A 148 7.63 -11.57 -33.01
N THR A 149 8.91 -11.36 -32.69
CA THR A 149 10.04 -12.08 -33.29
C THR A 149 10.73 -12.93 -32.23
N VAL A 150 10.98 -14.20 -32.55
CA VAL A 150 11.62 -15.18 -31.64
C VAL A 150 13.07 -15.40 -32.04
N LEU A 151 14.01 -15.14 -31.14
CA LEU A 151 15.45 -15.17 -31.37
C LEU A 151 16.13 -16.19 -30.46
N CYS A 152 16.81 -17.19 -31.05
CA CYS A 152 17.68 -18.10 -30.32
C CYS A 152 19.06 -17.47 -30.16
N GLN A 153 19.30 -16.79 -29.05
CA GLN A 153 20.52 -16.02 -28.79
C GLN A 153 20.90 -16.05 -27.30
N ASP A 154 22.18 -15.79 -27.01
CA ASP A 154 22.65 -15.56 -25.65
C ASP A 154 22.21 -14.17 -25.15
N ALA A 155 21.68 -14.11 -23.93
CA ALA A 155 21.23 -12.86 -23.29
C ALA A 155 22.36 -11.84 -23.04
N ALA A 156 23.62 -12.26 -22.99
CA ALA A 156 24.75 -11.34 -22.80
C ALA A 156 25.16 -10.62 -24.10
N GLU A 157 24.82 -11.18 -25.26
CA GLU A 157 25.32 -10.75 -26.57
C GLU A 157 24.20 -10.60 -27.61
N PHE A 158 22.94 -10.48 -27.16
CA PHE A 158 21.79 -10.45 -28.05
C PHE A 158 21.79 -9.26 -29.01
N TRP A 159 21.22 -9.47 -30.20
CA TRP A 159 21.14 -8.51 -31.28
C TRP A 159 19.74 -8.52 -31.92
N LEU A 160 19.15 -7.33 -32.07
CA LEU A 160 17.85 -7.19 -32.73
C LEU A 160 18.03 -7.00 -34.25
N PRO A 161 17.18 -7.61 -35.09
CA PRO A 161 17.23 -7.46 -36.54
C PRO A 161 17.18 -6.01 -37.04
N GLU A 162 16.56 -5.11 -36.28
CA GLU A 162 16.38 -3.70 -36.64
C GLU A 162 17.62 -2.83 -36.42
N TRP A 163 18.64 -3.32 -35.72
CA TRP A 163 19.89 -2.57 -35.48
C TRP A 163 20.89 -2.67 -36.64
N SER A 164 20.48 -3.22 -37.79
CA SER A 164 21.32 -3.26 -38.99
C SER A 164 21.71 -1.86 -39.48
N ASP A 165 22.84 -1.76 -40.18
CA ASP A 165 23.36 -0.53 -40.83
C ASP A 165 23.98 0.55 -39.92
N GLY A 166 24.59 0.15 -38.80
CA GLY A 166 25.48 1.02 -38.02
C GLY A 166 24.78 2.02 -37.10
N GLU A 167 23.48 1.86 -36.89
CA GLU A 167 22.74 2.60 -35.85
C GLU A 167 23.14 2.12 -34.45
N ASP A 168 23.40 3.07 -33.55
CA ASP A 168 23.71 2.77 -32.16
C ASP A 168 22.43 2.28 -31.46
N PRO A 169 22.40 1.06 -30.89
CA PRO A 169 21.22 0.54 -30.21
C PRO A 169 20.94 1.23 -28.86
N GLN A 170 21.79 2.18 -28.44
CA GLN A 170 21.62 2.92 -27.19
C GLN A 170 20.23 3.57 -27.10
N GLY A 171 19.51 3.27 -26.01
CA GLY A 171 18.19 3.85 -25.74
C GLY A 171 17.06 3.44 -26.69
N SER A 172 17.30 2.50 -27.61
CA SER A 172 16.32 2.06 -28.62
C SER A 172 15.16 1.22 -28.06
N VAL A 173 15.28 0.72 -26.82
CA VAL A 173 14.34 -0.23 -26.20
C VAL A 173 13.53 0.45 -25.11
N SER A 174 12.21 0.29 -25.14
CA SER A 174 11.29 0.95 -24.20
C SER A 174 10.92 0.06 -23.02
N PHE A 175 10.94 -1.27 -23.20
CA PHE A 175 10.56 -2.20 -22.15
C PHE A 175 11.40 -3.48 -22.21
N VAL A 176 11.89 -3.93 -21.05
CA VAL A 176 12.59 -5.21 -20.92
C VAL A 176 11.95 -6.03 -19.80
N THR A 177 11.84 -7.35 -19.99
CA THR A 177 11.41 -8.29 -18.94
C THR A 177 12.38 -9.44 -18.75
N MET A 178 12.56 -9.86 -17.49
CA MET A 178 13.25 -11.09 -17.10
C MET A 178 12.42 -11.83 -16.05
N SER A 179 11.80 -12.94 -16.46
CA SER A 179 10.94 -13.75 -15.59
C SER A 179 11.59 -15.10 -15.29
N TYR A 180 12.18 -15.22 -14.10
CA TYR A 180 12.84 -16.42 -13.56
C TYR A 180 13.97 -16.91 -14.46
N SER A 181 14.70 -15.97 -15.07
CA SER A 181 15.79 -16.23 -16.00
C SER A 181 17.16 -15.79 -15.47
N ILE A 182 17.23 -14.82 -14.54
CA ILE A 182 18.51 -14.28 -14.03
C ILE A 182 19.27 -15.37 -13.28
N THR A 183 18.55 -16.15 -12.46
CA THR A 183 19.15 -17.28 -11.72
C THR A 183 19.72 -18.37 -12.63
N MET A 184 19.36 -18.39 -13.92
CA MET A 184 19.88 -19.31 -14.94
C MET A 184 21.06 -18.73 -15.76
N ILE A 185 21.40 -17.45 -15.59
CA ILE A 185 22.41 -16.76 -16.41
C ILE A 185 23.68 -16.49 -15.58
N PRO A 186 24.81 -17.17 -15.87
CA PRO A 186 26.06 -16.95 -15.14
C PRO A 186 26.63 -15.55 -15.33
N ARG A 187 26.55 -14.99 -16.54
CA ARG A 187 27.08 -13.66 -16.91
C ARG A 187 26.07 -12.53 -16.70
N PHE A 188 25.28 -12.59 -15.63
CA PHE A 188 24.19 -11.62 -15.38
C PHE A 188 24.66 -10.16 -15.30
N TYR A 189 25.90 -9.90 -14.86
CA TYR A 189 26.50 -8.56 -14.89
C TYR A 189 26.49 -7.97 -16.31
N THR A 190 26.99 -8.73 -17.28
CA THR A 190 27.03 -8.32 -18.70
C THR A 190 25.63 -8.13 -19.27
N VAL A 191 24.68 -8.97 -18.88
CA VAL A 191 23.27 -8.81 -19.31
C VAL A 191 22.69 -7.50 -18.80
N PHE A 192 22.87 -7.18 -17.52
CA PHE A 192 22.35 -5.93 -16.95
C PHE A 192 23.03 -4.70 -17.55
N ASP A 193 24.34 -4.74 -17.79
CA ASP A 193 25.04 -3.65 -18.47
C ASP A 193 24.51 -3.44 -19.89
N ARG A 194 24.24 -4.53 -20.62
CA ARG A 194 23.66 -4.45 -21.96
C ARG A 194 22.22 -3.95 -21.93
N VAL A 195 21.41 -4.38 -20.96
CA VAL A 195 20.04 -3.88 -20.77
C VAL A 195 20.05 -2.38 -20.47
N ASP A 196 20.89 -1.90 -19.55
CA ASP A 196 21.01 -0.46 -19.27
C ASP A 196 21.47 0.35 -20.49
N TYR A 197 22.34 -0.22 -21.33
CA TYR A 197 22.79 0.43 -22.55
C TYR A 197 21.65 0.64 -23.56
N VAL A 198 20.84 -0.39 -23.82
CA VAL A 198 19.79 -0.32 -24.86
C VAL A 198 18.47 0.27 -24.35
N LEU A 199 18.25 0.28 -23.03
CA LEU A 199 17.03 0.79 -22.43
C LEU A 199 16.97 2.33 -22.53
N SER A 200 15.83 2.84 -22.99
CA SER A 200 15.55 4.28 -23.06
C SER A 200 15.77 4.92 -21.68
N ARG A 201 16.58 5.98 -21.62
CA ARG A 201 16.85 6.70 -20.38
C ARG A 201 15.61 7.41 -19.85
N GLU A 202 14.80 7.96 -20.75
CA GLU A 202 13.65 8.79 -20.40
C GLU A 202 12.36 7.99 -20.14
N HIS A 203 12.11 6.92 -20.89
CA HIS A 203 10.84 6.17 -20.78
C HIS A 203 11.01 4.66 -20.68
N GLY A 204 12.24 4.18 -20.54
CA GLY A 204 12.54 2.76 -20.44
C GLY A 204 12.10 2.16 -19.11
N LEU A 205 11.37 1.04 -19.18
CA LEU A 205 11.02 0.21 -18.02
C LEU A 205 11.71 -1.15 -18.06
N PHE A 206 12.09 -1.65 -16.88
CA PHE A 206 12.66 -2.98 -16.73
C PHE A 206 11.92 -3.75 -15.63
N GLY A 207 11.24 -4.82 -16.00
CA GLY A 207 10.52 -5.72 -15.10
C GLY A 207 11.29 -6.99 -14.82
N VAL A 208 11.43 -7.35 -13.55
CA VAL A 208 12.13 -8.56 -13.10
C VAL A 208 11.27 -9.33 -12.10
N ALA A 209 11.20 -10.65 -12.25
CA ALA A 209 10.72 -11.55 -11.20
C ALA A 209 11.65 -12.75 -11.11
N ASP A 210 12.27 -13.00 -9.97
CA ASP A 210 13.16 -14.15 -9.79
C ASP A 210 13.21 -14.62 -8.33
N PHE A 211 13.84 -15.78 -8.12
CA PHE A 211 14.25 -16.25 -6.81
C PHE A 211 15.47 -15.49 -6.31
N TYR A 212 15.61 -15.38 -4.99
CA TYR A 212 16.76 -14.70 -4.40
C TYR A 212 17.12 -15.27 -3.03
N THR A 213 18.35 -15.05 -2.59
CA THR A 213 18.71 -15.12 -1.17
C THR A 213 19.16 -13.73 -0.71
N ALA A 214 18.72 -13.30 0.48
CA ALA A 214 19.12 -11.99 0.99
C ALA A 214 20.57 -11.99 1.46
N ALA A 215 21.27 -10.87 1.26
CA ALA A 215 22.56 -10.62 1.88
C ALA A 215 22.43 -10.60 3.42
N ARG A 216 23.53 -10.87 4.14
CA ARG A 216 23.53 -10.83 5.62
C ARG A 216 23.43 -9.41 6.16
N GLN A 217 24.00 -8.44 5.46
CA GLN A 217 23.98 -7.03 5.82
C GLN A 217 23.26 -6.26 4.70
N GLU A 218 22.39 -5.35 5.09
CA GLU A 218 21.74 -4.42 4.16
C GLU A 218 22.70 -3.29 3.82
N SER A 219 22.86 -3.00 2.53
CA SER A 219 23.53 -1.80 2.05
C SER A 219 22.67 -0.56 2.29
N LEU A 220 23.26 0.64 2.17
CA LEU A 220 22.49 1.89 2.22
C LEU A 220 21.42 1.96 1.11
N ILE A 221 21.72 1.42 -0.08
CA ILE A 221 20.75 1.31 -1.18
C ILE A 221 19.59 0.38 -0.80
N ASP A 222 19.87 -0.74 -0.12
CA ASP A 222 18.81 -1.64 0.34
C ASP A 222 17.86 -0.95 1.32
N ARG A 223 18.41 -0.14 2.23
CA ARG A 223 17.62 0.64 3.20
C ARG A 223 16.83 1.76 2.55
N SER A 224 17.35 2.40 1.50
CA SER A 224 16.66 3.49 0.80
C SER A 224 15.55 2.98 -0.13
N ILE A 225 15.69 1.77 -0.68
CA ILE A 225 14.62 1.08 -1.40
C ILE A 225 13.55 0.56 -0.44
N GLY A 226 13.97 0.14 0.75
CA GLY A 226 13.15 -0.58 1.71
C GLY A 226 12.80 -1.99 1.21
N GLY A 227 12.02 -2.73 2.00
CA GLY A 227 11.63 -4.07 1.58
C GLY A 227 10.99 -4.93 2.64
N LEU A 228 9.67 -4.88 2.76
CA LEU A 228 8.92 -5.80 3.62
C LEU A 228 9.20 -7.24 3.20
N GLY A 229 9.68 -8.06 4.14
CA GLY A 229 9.94 -9.48 3.92
C GLY A 229 11.16 -9.81 3.05
N LYS A 230 12.07 -8.85 2.79
CA LYS A 230 13.30 -9.09 2.02
C LYS A 230 14.21 -10.11 2.73
N GLU A 231 14.36 -10.01 4.04
CA GLU A 231 15.29 -10.83 4.82
C GLU A 231 15.04 -12.34 4.73
N CYS A 232 16.14 -13.10 4.72
CA CYS A 232 16.12 -14.56 4.74
C CYS A 232 16.89 -15.07 5.96
N GLY A 233 16.29 -16.00 6.70
CA GLY A 233 16.95 -16.67 7.83
C GLY A 233 18.16 -17.49 7.37
N TRP A 234 19.11 -17.76 8.28
CA TRP A 234 20.35 -18.47 7.97
C TRP A 234 20.11 -19.80 7.26
N PHE A 235 19.22 -20.64 7.79
CA PHE A 235 18.89 -21.94 7.21
C PHE A 235 18.33 -21.81 5.80
N THR A 236 17.37 -20.91 5.59
CA THR A 236 16.74 -20.65 4.29
C THR A 236 17.76 -20.21 3.24
N ARG A 237 18.74 -19.38 3.59
CA ARG A 237 19.78 -18.92 2.66
C ARG A 237 20.61 -20.10 2.15
N TRP A 238 21.16 -20.91 3.06
CA TRP A 238 22.04 -22.02 2.69
C TRP A 238 21.29 -23.16 2.02
N PHE A 239 20.11 -23.53 2.56
CA PHE A 239 19.30 -24.61 2.00
C PHE A 239 18.96 -24.35 0.53
N TRP A 240 18.45 -23.17 0.20
CA TRP A 240 18.05 -22.88 -1.18
C TRP A 240 19.23 -22.71 -2.12
N GLN A 241 20.33 -22.14 -1.65
CA GLN A 241 21.54 -22.03 -2.46
C GLN A 241 22.05 -23.42 -2.87
N ILE A 242 22.18 -24.35 -1.92
CA ILE A 242 22.60 -25.73 -2.18
C ILE A 242 21.56 -26.45 -3.05
N PHE A 243 20.27 -26.26 -2.77
CA PHE A 243 19.20 -26.90 -3.52
C PHE A 243 19.22 -26.51 -5.01
N PHE A 244 19.39 -25.22 -5.31
CA PHE A 244 19.46 -24.72 -6.68
C PHE A 244 20.76 -25.14 -7.39
N GLU A 245 21.85 -25.30 -6.65
CA GLU A 245 23.14 -25.77 -7.18
C GLU A 245 23.06 -27.19 -7.76
N PHE A 246 22.21 -28.07 -7.20
CA PHE A 246 21.96 -29.41 -7.78
C PHE A 246 21.42 -29.36 -9.22
N ASP A 247 20.69 -28.29 -9.56
CA ASP A 247 20.15 -28.05 -10.92
C ASP A 247 21.06 -27.09 -11.74
N HIS A 248 22.28 -26.82 -11.27
CA HIS A 248 23.21 -25.84 -11.86
C HIS A 248 22.64 -24.41 -11.97
N LEU A 249 21.74 -24.04 -11.06
CA LEU A 249 21.17 -22.71 -10.96
C LEU A 249 21.96 -21.86 -9.96
N TYR A 250 22.25 -20.63 -10.33
CA TYR A 250 23.03 -19.70 -9.52
C TYR A 250 22.10 -18.83 -8.68
N LEU A 251 21.76 -19.29 -7.48
CA LEU A 251 20.97 -18.53 -6.52
C LEU A 251 21.88 -17.79 -5.54
N GLY A 252 21.80 -16.46 -5.52
CA GLY A 252 22.59 -15.61 -4.62
C GLY A 252 21.92 -14.27 -4.33
N SER A 253 22.60 -13.45 -3.52
CA SER A 253 22.20 -12.06 -3.29
C SER A 253 22.72 -11.11 -4.38
N ALA A 254 23.83 -11.46 -5.03
CA ALA A 254 24.55 -10.60 -5.96
C ALA A 254 23.70 -10.16 -7.16
N GLN A 255 22.84 -11.04 -7.67
CA GLN A 255 21.94 -10.75 -8.79
C GLN A 255 21.04 -9.57 -8.46
N ARG A 256 20.34 -9.63 -7.32
CA ARG A 256 19.44 -8.56 -6.90
C ARG A 256 20.20 -7.30 -6.47
N THR A 257 21.29 -7.46 -5.72
CA THR A 257 22.10 -6.31 -5.29
C THR A 257 22.65 -5.54 -6.48
N TYR A 258 23.12 -6.23 -7.52
CA TYR A 258 23.64 -5.57 -8.71
C TYR A 258 22.52 -4.96 -9.57
N LEU A 259 21.35 -5.60 -9.65
CA LEU A 259 20.16 -5.01 -10.28
C LEU A 259 19.76 -3.68 -9.63
N GLU A 260 19.59 -3.69 -8.30
CA GLU A 260 19.20 -2.52 -7.51
C GLU A 260 20.30 -1.44 -7.48
N HIS A 261 21.56 -1.83 -7.70
CA HIS A 261 22.67 -0.89 -7.87
C HIS A 261 22.71 -0.28 -9.29
N ARG A 262 22.52 -1.08 -10.34
CA ARG A 262 22.68 -0.60 -11.72
C ARG A 262 21.51 0.27 -12.17
N PHE A 263 20.30 -0.01 -11.68
CA PHE A 263 19.06 0.62 -12.10
C PHE A 263 18.35 1.36 -10.97
N GLY A 264 17.51 2.32 -11.34
CA GLY A 264 16.59 2.97 -10.41
C GLY A 264 15.38 2.10 -10.12
N THR A 265 15.06 1.86 -8.84
CA THR A 265 13.91 1.05 -8.43
C THR A 265 12.64 1.90 -8.42
N ILE A 266 11.57 1.46 -9.10
CA ILE A 266 10.24 2.10 -9.04
C ILE A 266 9.36 1.36 -8.01
N LYS A 267 9.30 0.02 -8.13
CA LYS A 267 8.54 -0.86 -7.24
C LYS A 267 9.36 -2.07 -6.88
N THR A 268 9.19 -2.54 -5.65
CA THR A 268 9.64 -3.86 -5.26
C THR A 268 8.54 -4.58 -4.48
N PHE A 269 8.51 -5.90 -4.54
CA PHE A 269 7.65 -6.75 -3.74
C PHE A 269 8.36 -8.07 -3.46
N ASN A 270 8.40 -8.47 -2.19
CA ASN A 270 9.03 -9.72 -1.76
C ASN A 270 7.96 -10.68 -1.26
N ALA A 271 8.07 -11.95 -1.63
CA ALA A 271 7.14 -12.98 -1.18
C ALA A 271 7.79 -14.36 -1.15
N ARG A 272 7.03 -15.33 -0.66
CA ARG A 272 7.46 -16.71 -0.43
C ARG A 272 6.52 -17.67 -1.13
N ASN A 273 7.08 -18.59 -1.92
CA ASN A 273 6.33 -19.71 -2.47
C ASN A 273 6.18 -20.80 -1.42
N HIS A 274 4.95 -21.29 -1.27
CA HIS A 274 4.62 -22.36 -0.34
C HIS A 274 4.68 -23.69 -1.11
N PHE A 275 5.67 -24.54 -0.80
CA PHE A 275 5.85 -25.86 -1.42
C PHE A 275 5.22 -26.98 -0.56
N VAL A 276 5.29 -28.22 -1.07
CA VAL A 276 4.61 -29.49 -0.68
C VAL A 276 4.54 -29.78 0.84
N VAL A 277 5.38 -29.15 1.67
CA VAL A 277 5.18 -29.10 3.13
C VAL A 277 4.90 -27.65 3.52
N PRO A 278 3.62 -27.24 3.65
CA PRO A 278 3.29 -25.88 4.02
C PRO A 278 3.98 -25.58 5.37
N TYR A 279 4.66 -24.44 5.45
CA TYR A 279 5.31 -23.87 6.64
C TYR A 279 6.80 -24.22 6.95
N LEU A 280 7.41 -25.27 6.36
CA LEU A 280 8.80 -25.63 6.68
C LEU A 280 9.85 -25.12 5.67
N VAL A 281 9.52 -25.15 4.37
CA VAL A 281 10.47 -24.85 3.30
C VAL A 281 9.79 -23.95 2.27
N GLN A 282 10.12 -22.65 2.32
CA GLN A 282 9.50 -21.61 1.47
C GLN A 282 10.53 -20.97 0.56
N ILE A 283 10.30 -20.98 -0.76
CA ILE A 283 11.24 -20.37 -1.72
C ILE A 283 10.99 -18.85 -1.78
N PRO A 284 11.94 -18.00 -1.35
CA PRO A 284 11.87 -16.55 -1.54
C PRO A 284 11.90 -16.18 -3.03
N TYR A 285 10.98 -15.31 -3.44
CA TYR A 285 11.01 -14.66 -4.74
C TYR A 285 10.72 -13.16 -4.59
N PHE A 286 11.18 -12.38 -5.55
CA PHE A 286 10.91 -10.96 -5.62
C PHE A 286 10.30 -10.59 -6.97
N VAL A 287 9.57 -9.49 -6.97
CA VAL A 287 9.13 -8.77 -8.15
C VAL A 287 9.71 -7.37 -8.04
N TRP A 288 10.33 -6.91 -9.11
CA TRP A 288 10.99 -5.61 -9.18
C TRP A 288 10.62 -4.95 -10.49
N LEU A 289 10.32 -3.66 -10.41
CA LEU A 289 10.12 -2.79 -11.57
C LEU A 289 11.04 -1.60 -11.39
N GLY A 290 11.82 -1.30 -12.42
CA GLY A 290 12.71 -0.15 -12.41
C GLY A 290 12.91 0.46 -13.78
N ARG A 291 13.91 1.34 -13.87
CA ARG A 291 14.28 2.12 -15.05
C ARG A 291 15.75 2.48 -15.02
N SER A 292 16.25 3.15 -16.07
CA SER A 292 17.63 3.67 -16.05
C SER A 292 17.88 4.56 -14.82
N ARG A 293 19.08 4.44 -14.23
CA ARG A 293 19.44 5.11 -12.97
C ARG A 293 19.59 6.62 -13.12
N PHE A 294 19.93 7.10 -14.32
CA PHE A 294 20.12 8.51 -14.60
C PHE A 294 19.28 8.89 -15.83
N PRO A 295 17.95 9.05 -15.70
CA PRO A 295 17.10 9.56 -16.77
C PRO A 295 17.52 10.99 -17.16
N ASP A 296 17.44 11.36 -18.43
CA ASP A 296 17.92 12.67 -18.90
C ASP A 296 17.12 13.86 -18.30
N ASN A 297 15.85 13.64 -17.93
CA ASN A 297 14.98 14.60 -17.23
C ASN A 297 15.02 14.45 -15.70
N TYR A 298 16.15 14.04 -15.14
CA TYR A 298 16.32 13.83 -13.69
C TYR A 298 16.00 15.11 -12.90
N PRO A 299 14.99 15.13 -12.01
CA PRO A 299 14.77 16.28 -11.14
C PRO A 299 15.97 16.41 -10.20
N LEU A 300 16.79 17.43 -10.44
CA LEU A 300 18.01 17.72 -9.68
C LEU A 300 17.75 18.17 -8.23
N ASP A 301 16.49 18.38 -7.85
CA ASP A 301 16.15 18.87 -6.52
C ASP A 301 16.25 17.77 -5.46
N ARG A 302 17.47 17.57 -4.95
CA ARG A 302 17.76 16.70 -3.80
C ARG A 302 17.52 17.39 -2.45
N SER A 303 17.07 18.66 -2.43
CA SER A 303 17.11 19.50 -1.22
C SER A 303 16.30 18.92 -0.05
N LEU A 304 15.07 18.47 -0.32
CA LEU A 304 14.15 17.92 0.68
C LEU A 304 14.68 16.65 1.38
N GLU A 305 15.53 15.89 0.71
CA GLU A 305 16.09 14.64 1.24
C GLU A 305 17.47 14.84 1.84
N VAL A 306 18.27 15.74 1.27
CA VAL A 306 19.54 16.17 1.85
C VAL A 306 19.32 16.67 3.25
N GLU A 307 18.30 17.51 3.46
CA GLU A 307 17.98 18.06 4.77
C GLU A 307 17.53 16.94 5.75
N TYR A 308 16.73 15.97 5.28
CA TYR A 308 16.26 14.86 6.11
C TYR A 308 17.34 13.83 6.46
N VAL A 309 18.14 13.40 5.47
CA VAL A 309 19.23 12.44 5.66
C VAL A 309 20.38 13.07 6.44
N GLN A 310 20.68 14.36 6.26
CA GLN A 310 21.66 15.07 7.09
C GLN A 310 21.17 15.27 8.53
N GLN A 311 19.87 15.49 8.75
CA GLN A 311 19.30 15.59 10.10
C GLN A 311 19.42 14.27 10.88
N GLU A 312 19.14 13.13 10.24
CA GLU A 312 19.24 11.82 10.91
C GLU A 312 20.66 11.23 10.88
N ASN A 313 21.47 11.55 9.88
CA ASN A 313 22.82 11.00 9.68
C ASN A 313 23.80 12.10 9.18
N PRO A 314 24.27 13.00 10.06
CA PRO A 314 25.06 14.17 9.69
C PRO A 314 26.45 13.86 9.07
N GLY A 315 26.87 12.60 9.05
CA GLY A 315 28.14 12.15 8.48
C GLY A 315 28.10 11.71 7.00
N ILE A 316 26.92 11.62 6.38
CA ILE A 316 26.79 11.18 4.97
C ILE A 316 26.88 12.39 4.05
N LYS A 317 27.77 12.35 3.05
CA LYS A 317 27.83 13.38 2.00
C LYS A 317 26.62 13.25 1.08
N ILE A 318 26.12 14.39 0.62
CA ILE A 318 24.94 14.52 -0.26
C ILE A 318 25.04 13.63 -1.50
N ASP A 319 26.23 13.56 -2.10
CA ASP A 319 26.46 12.78 -3.33
C ASP A 319 26.48 11.27 -3.10
N ASP A 320 26.63 10.83 -1.84
CA ASP A 320 26.68 9.42 -1.45
C ASP A 320 25.30 8.88 -1.01
N VAL A 321 24.26 9.72 -0.94
CA VAL A 321 22.90 9.30 -0.56
C VAL A 321 22.25 8.53 -1.71
N PRO A 322 21.90 7.24 -1.53
CA PRO A 322 21.26 6.47 -2.58
C PRO A 322 19.80 6.90 -2.76
N LEU A 323 19.45 7.20 -4.00
CA LEU A 323 18.10 7.63 -4.39
C LEU A 323 17.06 6.56 -4.04
N THR A 324 15.99 7.00 -3.37
CA THR A 324 14.85 6.15 -3.01
C THR A 324 13.93 5.90 -4.23
N PRO A 325 13.01 4.92 -4.17
CA PRO A 325 12.03 4.67 -5.23
C PRO A 325 11.12 5.84 -5.57
N PHE A 326 11.03 6.83 -4.68
CA PHE A 326 10.32 8.09 -4.91
C PHE A 326 10.83 8.82 -6.17
N HIS A 327 12.14 8.86 -6.41
CA HIS A 327 12.74 9.60 -7.54
C HIS A 327 12.48 8.99 -8.90
N TYR A 328 12.33 7.67 -8.93
CA TYR A 328 12.25 6.93 -10.19
C TYR A 328 10.82 6.75 -10.65
N SER A 329 9.87 7.09 -9.80
CA SER A 329 8.48 6.88 -10.11
C SER A 329 7.97 7.84 -11.19
N ILE A 330 6.94 7.38 -11.89
CA ILE A 330 6.51 7.90 -13.19
C ILE A 330 5.27 8.82 -13.07
N THR A 331 4.71 8.96 -11.87
CA THR A 331 3.50 9.76 -11.61
C THR A 331 3.71 10.78 -10.49
N LYS A 332 2.65 11.52 -10.19
CA LYS A 332 2.52 12.32 -8.97
C LYS A 332 2.77 11.48 -7.72
N HIS A 333 3.39 12.13 -6.72
CA HIS A 333 3.56 11.60 -5.38
C HIS A 333 3.06 12.57 -4.34
N TRP A 334 2.40 12.01 -3.34
CA TRP A 334 1.98 12.74 -2.15
C TRP A 334 2.92 12.48 -0.97
N ARG A 335 3.60 11.33 -0.95
CA ARG A 335 4.45 10.94 0.17
C ARG A 335 5.85 11.50 0.05
N VAL A 336 6.33 12.13 1.11
CA VAL A 336 7.74 12.53 1.26
C VAL A 336 8.58 11.30 1.59
N PRO A 337 9.77 11.13 0.97
CA PRO A 337 10.71 10.07 1.28
C PRO A 337 10.99 9.95 2.78
N TYR A 338 11.08 8.71 3.26
CA TYR A 338 11.50 8.39 4.63
C TYR A 338 12.32 7.11 4.60
N LEU A 339 13.23 6.96 5.56
CA LEU A 339 14.05 5.75 5.70
C LEU A 339 13.31 4.76 6.61
N ASP A 340 13.54 3.45 6.39
CA ASP A 340 13.02 2.40 7.27
C ASP A 340 13.72 2.46 8.65
N ASP A 341 13.21 3.32 9.54
CA ASP A 341 13.62 3.40 10.94
C ASP A 341 13.11 2.17 11.72
N PRO A 342 13.95 1.49 12.54
CA PRO A 342 13.52 0.44 13.44
C PRO A 342 12.27 0.76 14.29
N LEU A 343 12.09 2.01 14.72
CA LEU A 343 10.92 2.46 15.50
C LEU A 343 9.62 2.34 14.70
N LEU A 344 9.70 2.43 13.36
CA LEU A 344 8.54 2.29 12.48
C LEU A 344 8.16 0.81 12.24
N LYS A 345 9.09 -0.14 12.48
CA LYS A 345 8.87 -1.58 12.24
C LYS A 345 7.88 -2.21 13.23
N ASP A 346 7.61 -1.56 14.35
CA ASP A 346 6.63 -2.02 15.34
C ASP A 346 5.18 -1.85 14.85
N PHE A 347 4.95 -0.91 13.91
CA PHE A 347 3.64 -0.70 13.32
C PHE A 347 3.33 -1.74 12.24
N ARG A 348 2.46 -2.69 12.56
CA ARG A 348 2.05 -3.76 11.63
C ARG A 348 0.78 -3.46 10.84
N THR A 349 -0.03 -2.52 11.30
CA THR A 349 -1.31 -2.19 10.67
C THR A 349 -1.72 -0.74 10.97
N PHE A 350 -2.74 -0.26 10.27
CA PHE A 350 -3.34 1.05 10.53
C PHE A 350 -4.23 0.99 11.76
N SER A 351 -4.18 2.02 12.60
CA SER A 351 -4.93 2.03 13.85
C SER A 351 -6.42 2.30 13.62
N TRP A 352 -6.74 3.22 12.71
CA TRP A 352 -8.12 3.64 12.41
C TRP A 352 -8.39 3.65 10.90
N ALA A 353 -9.50 3.01 10.48
CA ALA A 353 -9.93 2.98 9.09
C ALA A 353 -10.69 4.26 8.65
N PHE A 354 -11.08 5.10 9.61
CA PHE A 354 -11.85 6.34 9.45
C PHE A 354 -11.46 7.34 10.54
N THR A 355 -11.73 8.63 10.33
CA THR A 355 -11.35 9.68 11.28
C THR A 355 -12.30 9.74 12.49
N PRO A 356 -11.79 9.81 13.74
CA PRO A 356 -12.61 9.84 14.96
C PRO A 356 -13.23 11.21 15.29
N GLY A 357 -12.89 12.28 14.55
CA GLY A 357 -13.44 13.62 14.73
C GLY A 357 -14.28 14.09 13.53
N ASP A 358 -15.26 14.96 13.78
CA ASP A 358 -16.07 15.52 12.71
C ASP A 358 -15.36 16.69 12.02
N SER A 359 -14.81 16.41 10.83
CA SER A 359 -14.12 17.41 10.01
C SER A 359 -15.01 18.61 9.70
N MET A 360 -16.32 18.44 9.57
CA MET A 360 -17.22 19.55 9.22
C MET A 360 -17.31 20.59 10.32
N GLU A 361 -17.26 20.18 11.59
CA GLU A 361 -17.27 21.12 12.71
C GLU A 361 -15.94 21.87 12.76
N LEU A 362 -14.81 21.17 12.64
CA LEU A 362 -13.48 21.80 12.54
C LEU A 362 -13.42 22.86 11.44
N MET A 363 -13.93 22.55 10.24
CA MET A 363 -13.91 23.49 9.10
C MET A 363 -14.73 24.77 9.33
N ARG A 364 -15.73 24.76 10.21
CA ARG A 364 -16.49 25.98 10.56
C ARG A 364 -15.62 27.02 11.26
N HIS A 365 -14.60 26.56 11.99
CA HIS A 365 -13.71 27.43 12.78
C HIS A 365 -12.38 27.74 12.07
N LEU A 366 -11.98 26.90 11.10
CA LEU A 366 -10.66 26.97 10.45
C LEU A 366 -10.56 28.06 9.36
N GLN A 367 -11.65 28.41 8.67
CA GLN A 367 -11.70 29.45 7.61
C GLN A 367 -10.53 29.45 6.61
N VAL A 368 -10.24 28.30 5.98
CA VAL A 368 -9.09 28.13 5.09
C VAL A 368 -9.30 28.75 3.70
N SER A 369 -8.28 29.47 3.23
CA SER A 369 -8.13 30.06 1.90
C SER A 369 -7.20 29.23 0.98
N PRO A 370 -7.24 29.46 -0.35
CA PRO A 370 -6.30 28.83 -1.28
C PRO A 370 -4.81 29.20 -1.08
N ASN A 371 -4.51 30.26 -0.33
CA ASN A 371 -3.12 30.65 -0.04
C ASN A 371 -2.53 29.94 1.19
N ASP A 372 -3.36 29.20 1.91
CA ASP A 372 -3.01 28.66 3.21
C ASP A 372 -2.24 27.35 3.08
N SER A 373 -1.27 27.17 3.96
CA SER A 373 -0.57 25.91 4.19
C SER A 373 -1.00 25.35 5.54
N VAL A 374 -1.56 24.15 5.54
CA VAL A 374 -2.21 23.55 6.72
C VAL A 374 -1.55 22.23 7.08
N LEU A 375 -1.34 22.02 8.38
CA LEU A 375 -0.81 20.77 8.92
C LEU A 375 -1.91 19.98 9.64
N PHE A 376 -1.99 18.69 9.37
CA PHE A 376 -2.91 17.72 9.97
C PHE A 376 -2.14 16.52 10.52
N CYS A 377 -2.60 16.00 11.65
CA CYS A 377 -2.42 14.57 11.94
C CYS A 377 -3.13 13.74 10.87
N SER A 378 -2.43 12.83 10.19
CA SER A 378 -2.97 12.12 9.02
C SER A 378 -4.24 11.34 9.35
N SER A 379 -4.24 10.59 10.47
CA SER A 379 -5.34 9.69 10.82
C SER A 379 -5.70 8.80 9.61
N ALA A 380 -6.98 8.62 9.30
CA ALA A 380 -7.44 7.96 8.06
C ALA A 380 -7.45 8.89 6.83
N GLY A 381 -7.11 10.17 6.99
CA GLY A 381 -7.05 11.19 5.94
C GLY A 381 -8.37 11.82 5.54
N ASP A 382 -9.49 11.49 6.20
CA ASP A 382 -10.83 11.96 5.81
C ASP A 382 -10.95 13.49 5.92
N SER A 383 -10.41 14.09 7.00
CA SER A 383 -10.39 15.55 7.21
C SER A 383 -9.59 16.30 6.16
N ALA A 384 -8.42 15.76 5.79
CA ALA A 384 -7.55 16.37 4.80
C ALA A 384 -8.18 16.34 3.39
N LEU A 385 -8.85 15.24 3.04
CA LEU A 385 -9.63 15.15 1.79
C LEU A 385 -10.82 16.13 1.77
N HIS A 386 -11.51 16.30 2.90
CA HIS A 386 -12.55 17.32 3.03
C HIS A 386 -12.02 18.73 2.77
N LEU A 387 -10.86 19.06 3.34
CA LEU A 387 -10.24 20.35 3.15
C LEU A 387 -9.88 20.61 1.68
N ALA A 388 -9.30 19.61 1.01
CA ALA A 388 -8.98 19.68 -0.41
C ALA A 388 -10.23 19.92 -1.28
N ILE A 389 -11.38 19.32 -0.93
CA ILE A 389 -12.65 19.52 -1.64
C ILE A 389 -13.20 20.94 -1.44
N LYS A 390 -13.16 21.45 -0.21
CA LYS A 390 -13.84 22.70 0.18
C LYS A 390 -13.00 23.94 -0.11
N SER A 391 -11.73 23.93 0.26
CA SER A 391 -10.90 25.13 0.32
C SER A 391 -9.76 25.16 -0.69
N ARG A 392 -9.35 23.99 -1.22
CA ARG A 392 -8.20 23.86 -2.15
C ARG A 392 -6.98 24.67 -1.68
N PRO A 393 -6.50 24.43 -0.44
CA PRO A 393 -5.36 25.15 0.10
C PRO A 393 -4.11 24.92 -0.75
N LYS A 394 -3.13 25.80 -0.61
CA LYS A 394 -1.84 25.71 -1.29
C LYS A 394 -1.13 24.41 -0.94
N GLN A 395 -1.16 24.03 0.34
CA GLN A 395 -0.46 22.84 0.82
C GLN A 395 -1.17 22.20 2.02
N ILE A 396 -1.20 20.86 2.04
CA ILE A 396 -1.73 20.04 3.13
C ILE A 396 -0.64 19.09 3.60
N HIS A 397 -0.05 19.35 4.76
CA HIS A 397 0.90 18.46 5.40
C HIS A 397 0.14 17.45 6.26
N CYS A 398 0.22 16.16 5.92
CA CYS A 398 -0.36 15.08 6.72
C CYS A 398 0.78 14.35 7.43
N ILE A 399 0.80 14.35 8.76
CA ILE A 399 1.87 13.75 9.56
C ILE A 399 1.33 12.60 10.39
N ASP A 400 2.03 11.47 10.37
CA ASP A 400 1.76 10.34 11.25
C ASP A 400 3.05 9.57 11.52
N ALA A 401 3.24 9.12 12.76
CA ALA A 401 4.34 8.23 13.11
C ALA A 401 4.07 6.79 12.64
N ASN A 402 2.81 6.38 12.52
CA ASN A 402 2.43 5.08 11.99
C ASN A 402 2.45 5.10 10.45
N PRO A 403 3.40 4.44 9.78
CA PRO A 403 3.47 4.41 8.31
C PRO A 403 2.20 3.85 7.66
N CYS A 404 1.50 2.94 8.35
CA CYS A 404 0.29 2.30 7.86
C CYS A 404 -0.89 3.26 7.72
N GLN A 405 -0.95 4.31 8.55
CA GLN A 405 -1.97 5.35 8.42
C GLN A 405 -1.74 6.19 7.16
N ASN A 406 -0.49 6.58 6.93
CA ASN A 406 -0.12 7.22 5.68
C ASN A 406 -0.33 6.28 4.48
N HIS A 407 -0.12 4.95 4.61
CA HIS A 407 -0.41 4.01 3.53
C HIS A 407 -1.90 3.99 3.18
N LEU A 408 -2.79 4.20 4.15
CA LEU A 408 -4.23 4.31 3.94
C LEU A 408 -4.63 5.61 3.22
N LEU A 409 -4.13 6.75 3.67
CA LEU A 409 -4.39 8.02 2.96
C LEU A 409 -3.87 7.96 1.52
N GLU A 410 -2.67 7.44 1.32
CA GLU A 410 -2.09 7.26 -0.01
C GLU A 410 -2.89 6.30 -0.89
N LEU A 411 -3.45 5.22 -0.32
CA LEU A 411 -4.36 4.33 -1.04
C LEU A 411 -5.62 5.06 -1.51
N LYS A 412 -6.20 5.92 -0.66
CA LYS A 412 -7.38 6.72 -1.04
C LYS A 412 -7.03 7.67 -2.19
N LEU A 413 -5.92 8.39 -2.09
CA LEU A 413 -5.46 9.32 -3.14
C LEU A 413 -5.20 8.58 -4.47
N ALA A 414 -4.46 7.46 -4.42
CA ALA A 414 -4.19 6.64 -5.60
C ALA A 414 -5.47 6.03 -6.21
N ALA A 415 -6.42 5.62 -5.38
CA ALA A 415 -7.70 5.09 -5.83
C ALA A 415 -8.58 6.17 -6.48
N ILE A 416 -8.62 7.40 -5.93
CA ILE A 416 -9.34 8.53 -6.54
C ILE A 416 -8.75 8.86 -7.91
N GLN A 417 -7.42 8.88 -8.00
CA GLN A 417 -6.72 9.18 -9.24
C GLN A 417 -6.99 8.14 -10.33
N SER A 418 -7.01 6.85 -9.98
CA SER A 418 -6.97 5.75 -10.95
C SER A 418 -8.30 5.02 -11.20
N LEU A 419 -9.21 4.98 -10.24
CA LEU A 419 -10.46 4.20 -10.34
C LEU A 419 -11.65 5.05 -10.79
N ASP A 420 -12.73 4.42 -11.21
CA ASP A 420 -14.03 5.08 -11.33
C ASP A 420 -14.73 5.23 -9.96
N TYR A 421 -15.83 5.99 -9.94
CA TYR A 421 -16.58 6.25 -8.71
C TYR A 421 -17.15 4.98 -8.07
N GLU A 422 -17.67 4.04 -8.87
CA GLU A 422 -18.32 2.84 -8.34
C GLU A 422 -17.29 1.91 -7.69
N GLN A 423 -16.14 1.70 -8.35
CA GLN A 423 -15.02 0.96 -7.79
C GLN A 423 -14.47 1.60 -6.53
N PHE A 424 -14.35 2.94 -6.52
CA PHE A 424 -13.91 3.69 -5.34
C PHE A 424 -14.90 3.55 -4.18
N PHE A 425 -16.21 3.67 -4.46
CA PHE A 425 -17.26 3.50 -3.47
C PHE A 425 -17.37 2.05 -2.99
N ASP A 426 -17.10 1.04 -3.82
CA ASP A 426 -17.03 -0.34 -3.37
C ASP A 426 -15.91 -0.54 -2.34
N LEU A 427 -14.73 0.02 -2.59
CA LEU A 427 -13.61 -0.05 -1.66
C LEU A 427 -13.90 0.68 -0.35
N PHE A 428 -14.23 1.96 -0.40
CA PHE A 428 -14.28 2.83 0.79
C PHE A 428 -15.68 3.28 1.19
N GLY A 429 -16.72 2.96 0.43
CA GLY A 429 -18.12 3.11 0.82
C GLY A 429 -18.63 1.80 1.43
N ASN A 430 -18.66 0.75 0.61
CA ASN A 430 -19.09 -0.59 0.99
C ASN A 430 -18.05 -1.34 1.85
N GLY A 431 -16.79 -0.90 1.84
CA GLY A 431 -15.72 -1.58 2.56
C GLY A 431 -15.32 -2.92 1.93
N LYS A 432 -15.74 -3.21 0.71
CA LYS A 432 -15.62 -4.56 0.12
C LYS A 432 -15.45 -4.51 -1.39
N HIS A 433 -14.43 -5.21 -1.88
CA HIS A 433 -14.18 -5.31 -3.31
C HIS A 433 -13.53 -6.66 -3.64
N SER A 434 -14.21 -7.49 -4.44
CA SER A 434 -13.78 -8.86 -4.76
C SER A 434 -12.48 -8.90 -5.58
N ALA A 435 -12.24 -7.89 -6.41
CA ALA A 435 -11.09 -7.80 -7.30
C ALA A 435 -9.98 -6.84 -6.83
N PHE A 436 -9.95 -6.46 -5.53
CA PHE A 436 -8.89 -5.56 -5.02
C PHE A 436 -7.47 -6.10 -5.29
N ARG A 437 -7.30 -7.42 -5.15
CA ARG A 437 -6.05 -8.13 -5.42
C ARG A 437 -5.50 -7.92 -6.84
N SER A 438 -6.37 -7.79 -7.84
CA SER A 438 -5.95 -7.48 -9.22
C SER A 438 -5.87 -5.98 -9.46
N LEU A 439 -6.78 -5.19 -8.88
CA LEU A 439 -6.78 -3.73 -9.02
C LEU A 439 -5.49 -3.08 -8.52
N ILE A 440 -4.94 -3.59 -7.41
CA ILE A 440 -3.72 -3.05 -6.83
C ILE A 440 -2.55 -3.09 -7.82
N ASP A 441 -2.35 -4.19 -8.54
CA ASP A 441 -1.25 -4.32 -9.52
C ASP A 441 -1.58 -3.62 -10.84
N SER A 442 -2.82 -3.78 -11.31
CA SER A 442 -3.22 -3.44 -12.68
C SER A 442 -3.61 -1.97 -12.86
N THR A 443 -3.98 -1.26 -11.79
CA THR A 443 -4.56 0.09 -11.90
C THR A 443 -4.01 1.05 -10.85
N ILE A 444 -3.93 0.65 -9.59
CA ILE A 444 -3.59 1.56 -8.47
C ILE A 444 -2.07 1.74 -8.31
N ALA A 445 -1.27 0.70 -8.57
CA ALA A 445 0.17 0.68 -8.31
C ALA A 445 0.99 1.86 -8.85
N PRO A 446 0.74 2.42 -10.06
CA PRO A 446 1.50 3.56 -10.56
C PRO A 446 1.50 4.74 -9.59
N TYR A 447 0.37 5.01 -8.93
CA TYR A 447 0.18 6.16 -8.04
C TYR A 447 0.51 5.90 -6.56
N LEU A 448 0.87 4.67 -6.20
CA LEU A 448 1.36 4.37 -4.85
C LEU A 448 2.86 4.66 -4.76
N SER A 449 3.42 4.75 -3.55
CA SER A 449 4.85 4.57 -3.29
C SER A 449 5.20 3.08 -3.31
N SER A 450 6.49 2.75 -3.39
CA SER A 450 6.96 1.36 -3.33
C SER A 450 6.59 0.71 -1.98
N THR A 451 6.73 1.44 -0.87
CA THR A 451 6.42 0.93 0.48
C THR A 451 4.91 0.71 0.68
N ALA A 452 4.06 1.65 0.26
CA ALA A 452 2.61 1.49 0.32
C ALA A 452 2.13 0.32 -0.56
N TYR A 453 2.67 0.17 -1.77
CA TYR A 453 2.35 -0.97 -2.63
C TYR A 453 2.69 -2.30 -1.96
N GLN A 454 3.87 -2.43 -1.35
CA GLN A 454 4.25 -3.64 -0.61
C GLN A 454 3.30 -3.93 0.54
N PHE A 455 2.97 -2.92 1.34
CA PHE A 455 2.03 -3.06 2.46
C PHE A 455 0.68 -3.59 1.99
N TRP A 456 0.07 -2.95 1.00
CA TRP A 456 -1.24 -3.36 0.49
C TRP A 456 -1.22 -4.67 -0.27
N LYS A 457 -0.09 -5.04 -0.89
CA LYS A 457 0.06 -6.35 -1.54
C LYS A 457 0.08 -7.50 -0.54
N HIS A 458 0.73 -7.30 0.61
CA HIS A 458 0.66 -8.24 1.74
C HIS A 458 -0.73 -8.28 2.36
N HIS A 459 -1.46 -7.15 2.36
CA HIS A 459 -2.82 -7.01 2.89
C HIS A 459 -3.92 -7.06 1.81
N GLN A 460 -3.67 -7.73 0.69
CA GLN A 460 -4.59 -7.75 -0.48
C GLN A 460 -5.98 -8.36 -0.20
N ASN A 461 -6.20 -8.95 0.97
CA ASN A 461 -7.48 -9.53 1.39
C ASN A 461 -8.29 -8.60 2.31
N VAL A 462 -7.79 -7.40 2.63
CA VAL A 462 -8.44 -6.47 3.58
C VAL A 462 -9.87 -6.08 3.14
N PHE A 463 -10.12 -6.01 1.83
CA PHE A 463 -11.44 -5.73 1.24
C PHE A 463 -12.25 -7.00 0.89
N ALA A 464 -11.82 -8.20 1.28
CA ALA A 464 -12.53 -9.43 0.92
C ALA A 464 -13.86 -9.60 1.70
N SER A 465 -13.90 -9.14 2.95
CA SER A 465 -15.07 -9.21 3.83
C SER A 465 -15.61 -7.82 4.19
N SER A 466 -14.86 -7.07 4.98
CA SER A 466 -15.13 -5.67 5.32
C SER A 466 -13.85 -4.99 5.79
N PHE A 467 -13.43 -3.97 5.07
CA PHE A 467 -12.27 -3.13 5.35
C PHE A 467 -12.31 -2.57 6.78
N TYR A 468 -13.49 -2.14 7.24
CA TYR A 468 -13.69 -1.50 8.55
C TYR A 468 -13.58 -2.43 9.75
N TYR A 469 -13.56 -3.75 9.54
CA TYR A 469 -13.28 -4.73 10.61
C TYR A 469 -11.82 -5.17 10.64
N ASN A 470 -10.95 -4.53 9.86
CA ASN A 470 -9.50 -4.71 9.89
C ASN A 470 -8.80 -3.52 10.55
N GLY A 471 -7.49 -3.63 10.76
CA GLY A 471 -6.73 -2.68 11.58
C GLY A 471 -6.94 -2.90 13.07
N ASP A 472 -6.33 -2.05 13.90
CA ASP A 472 -6.45 -2.19 15.36
C ASP A 472 -7.90 -1.95 15.80
N SER A 473 -8.46 -0.77 15.49
CA SER A 473 -9.83 -0.40 15.86
C SER A 473 -10.92 -1.30 15.27
N GLY A 474 -10.68 -1.90 14.09
CA GLY A 474 -11.66 -2.80 13.45
C GLY A 474 -11.99 -4.03 14.30
N TRP A 475 -11.05 -4.48 15.14
CA TRP A 475 -11.28 -5.56 16.08
C TRP A 475 -12.34 -5.21 17.14
N ALA A 476 -12.40 -3.96 17.56
CA ALA A 476 -13.40 -3.51 18.53
C ALA A 476 -14.79 -3.45 17.91
N LEU A 477 -14.92 -2.98 16.67
CA LEU A 477 -16.17 -3.02 15.91
C LEU A 477 -16.64 -4.47 15.68
N PHE A 478 -15.70 -5.37 15.36
CA PHE A 478 -15.98 -6.78 15.21
C PHE A 478 -16.49 -7.42 16.52
N LEU A 479 -15.85 -7.11 17.66
CA LEU A 479 -16.30 -7.57 18.98
C LEU A 479 -17.68 -7.03 19.35
N LEU A 480 -17.94 -5.75 19.09
CA LEU A 480 -19.23 -5.12 19.32
C LEU A 480 -20.34 -5.82 18.51
N ARG A 481 -20.05 -6.17 17.25
CA ARG A 481 -20.96 -6.95 16.39
C ARG A 481 -21.24 -8.34 16.97
N ILE A 482 -20.25 -9.02 17.53
CA ILE A 482 -20.45 -10.30 18.23
C ILE A 482 -21.35 -10.11 19.45
N ILE A 483 -21.12 -9.07 20.25
CA ILE A 483 -21.93 -8.77 21.44
C ILE A 483 -23.40 -8.55 21.05
N PHE A 484 -23.67 -7.76 20.01
CA PHE A 484 -25.03 -7.55 19.52
C PHE A 484 -25.69 -8.83 18.99
N ARG A 485 -24.91 -9.73 18.39
CA ARG A 485 -25.41 -11.03 17.93
C ARG A 485 -25.79 -11.93 19.12
N ILE A 486 -24.96 -11.97 20.16
CA ILE A 486 -25.22 -12.77 21.38
C ILE A 486 -26.42 -12.20 22.15
N ALA A 487 -26.53 -10.88 22.25
CA ALA A 487 -27.65 -10.19 22.88
C ALA A 487 -28.94 -10.20 22.03
N ALA A 488 -28.92 -10.81 20.83
CA ALA A 488 -30.03 -10.90 19.89
C ALA A 488 -30.62 -9.53 19.45
N VAL A 489 -29.82 -8.46 19.49
CA VAL A 489 -30.22 -7.09 19.11
C VAL A 489 -29.71 -6.66 17.73
N SER A 490 -29.11 -7.56 16.93
CA SER A 490 -28.59 -7.20 15.60
C SER A 490 -29.65 -6.62 14.66
N LYS A 491 -30.91 -7.05 14.78
CA LYS A 491 -32.02 -6.46 14.00
C LYS A 491 -32.38 -5.06 14.49
N ASP A 492 -32.32 -4.83 15.80
CA ASP A 492 -32.55 -3.50 16.39
C ASP A 492 -31.43 -2.51 16.01
N VAL A 493 -30.19 -2.98 15.85
CA VAL A 493 -29.08 -2.16 15.32
C VAL A 493 -29.39 -1.70 13.90
N ALA A 494 -29.81 -2.62 13.03
CA ALA A 494 -30.20 -2.27 11.67
C ALA A 494 -31.43 -1.34 11.66
N ALA A 495 -32.40 -1.55 12.55
CA ALA A 495 -33.57 -0.67 12.67
C ALA A 495 -33.18 0.75 13.14
N LEU A 496 -32.26 0.87 14.10
CA LEU A 496 -31.71 2.15 14.55
C LEU A 496 -31.08 2.93 13.38
N CYS A 497 -30.22 2.27 12.60
CA CYS A 497 -29.52 2.91 11.47
C CYS A 497 -30.42 3.20 10.26
N ASN A 498 -31.64 2.65 10.21
CA ASN A 498 -32.61 2.85 9.13
C ASN A 498 -33.85 3.64 9.54
N SER A 499 -33.94 4.11 10.79
CA SER A 499 -35.05 4.89 11.32
C SER A 499 -35.22 6.21 10.55
N ASP A 500 -36.47 6.60 10.28
CA ASP A 500 -36.79 7.84 9.55
C ASP A 500 -37.00 9.03 10.49
N THR A 501 -37.17 8.80 11.80
CA THR A 501 -37.40 9.85 12.79
C THR A 501 -36.50 9.70 14.01
N LEU A 502 -36.14 10.84 14.62
CA LEU A 502 -35.35 10.86 15.87
C LEU A 502 -36.10 10.17 17.02
N ALA A 503 -37.44 10.29 17.08
CA ALA A 503 -38.23 9.68 18.13
C ALA A 503 -38.18 8.14 18.09
N GLU A 504 -38.25 7.55 16.89
CA GLU A 504 -38.10 6.10 16.71
C GLU A 504 -36.67 5.64 17.03
N GLN A 505 -35.67 6.36 16.51
CA GLN A 505 -34.26 6.08 16.77
C GLN A 505 -33.96 6.10 18.28
N GLU A 506 -34.41 7.14 18.98
CA GLU A 506 -34.22 7.28 20.42
C GLU A 506 -34.95 6.19 21.20
N TYR A 507 -36.16 5.79 20.77
CA TYR A 507 -36.89 4.68 21.36
C TYR A 507 -36.10 3.37 21.26
N ILE A 508 -35.60 3.02 20.06
CA ILE A 508 -34.80 1.81 19.82
C ILE A 508 -33.53 1.85 20.67
N TRP A 509 -32.82 2.99 20.67
CA TRP A 509 -31.63 3.19 21.48
C TRP A 509 -31.89 2.91 22.96
N ARG A 510 -32.85 3.63 23.57
CA ARG A 510 -33.11 3.56 25.01
C ARG A 510 -33.62 2.19 25.44
N LYS A 511 -34.45 1.53 24.62
CA LYS A 511 -35.12 0.27 24.99
C LYS A 511 -34.32 -0.98 24.63
N LYS A 512 -33.50 -0.94 23.58
CA LYS A 512 -32.85 -2.15 23.03
C LYS A 512 -31.32 -2.10 23.16
N LEU A 513 -30.68 -1.07 22.61
CA LEU A 513 -29.22 -1.05 22.46
C LEU A 513 -28.50 -0.52 23.71
N ARG A 514 -28.99 0.58 24.29
CA ARG A 514 -28.40 1.24 25.45
C ARG A 514 -28.19 0.29 26.63
N PRO A 515 -29.16 -0.58 27.02
CA PRO A 515 -28.94 -1.54 28.11
C PRO A 515 -27.83 -2.56 27.84
N VAL A 516 -27.60 -2.93 26.58
CA VAL A 516 -26.55 -3.88 26.18
C VAL A 516 -25.18 -3.21 26.26
N ILE A 517 -25.04 -2.01 25.68
CA ILE A 517 -23.78 -1.25 25.64
C ILE A 517 -23.38 -0.79 27.04
N GLN A 518 -24.34 -0.38 27.86
CA GLN A 518 -24.13 0.04 29.25
C GLN A 518 -24.11 -1.12 30.25
N SER A 519 -24.10 -2.37 29.77
CA SER A 519 -24.00 -3.53 30.66
C SER A 519 -22.64 -3.58 31.36
N ARG A 520 -22.62 -4.12 32.59
CA ARG A 520 -21.37 -4.29 33.36
C ARG A 520 -20.32 -5.12 32.62
N LEU A 521 -20.74 -6.08 31.80
CA LEU A 521 -19.84 -6.89 31.00
C LEU A 521 -19.14 -6.06 29.91
N VAL A 522 -19.90 -5.24 29.17
CA VAL A 522 -19.33 -4.35 28.14
C VAL A 522 -18.45 -3.29 28.79
N ALA A 523 -18.88 -2.70 29.90
CA ALA A 523 -18.06 -1.74 30.66
C ALA A 523 -16.76 -2.36 31.18
N PHE A 524 -16.79 -3.62 31.64
CA PHE A 524 -15.60 -4.35 32.06
C PHE A 524 -14.65 -4.65 30.89
N LEU A 525 -15.20 -5.08 29.74
CA LEU A 525 -14.41 -5.33 28.54
C LEU A 525 -13.77 -4.05 28.01
N LEU A 526 -14.55 -2.97 27.90
CA LEU A 526 -14.06 -1.65 27.50
C LEU A 526 -13.03 -1.12 28.49
N GLY A 527 -13.25 -1.28 29.81
CA GLY A 527 -12.34 -0.85 30.88
C GLY A 527 -10.99 -1.58 30.95
N SER A 528 -10.80 -2.66 30.18
CA SER A 528 -9.61 -3.50 30.21
C SER A 528 -8.37 -2.80 29.64
N PRO A 529 -7.25 -2.69 30.39
CA PRO A 529 -6.00 -2.10 29.91
C PRO A 529 -5.46 -2.75 28.63
N ILE A 530 -5.69 -4.05 28.46
CA ILE A 530 -5.23 -4.83 27.30
C ILE A 530 -5.99 -4.42 26.04
N LEU A 531 -7.30 -4.12 26.17
CA LEU A 531 -8.13 -3.71 25.04
C LEU A 531 -7.78 -2.27 24.59
N TYR A 532 -7.57 -1.36 25.54
CA TYR A 532 -7.14 0.02 25.26
C TYR A 532 -5.77 0.08 24.56
N TRP A 533 -4.74 -0.54 25.16
CA TRP A 533 -3.35 -0.36 24.73
C TRP A 533 -2.96 -1.18 23.49
N LYS A 534 -3.40 -2.45 23.38
CA LYS A 534 -2.97 -3.34 22.27
C LYS A 534 -3.91 -3.43 21.09
N LYS A 535 -5.17 -2.96 21.21
CA LYS A 535 -6.20 -3.21 20.19
C LYS A 535 -7.04 -1.99 19.81
N LEU A 536 -7.24 -1.03 20.69
CA LEU A 536 -8.00 0.19 20.34
C LEU A 536 -7.10 1.34 19.86
N GLY A 537 -5.78 1.21 19.99
CA GLY A 537 -4.83 2.26 19.63
C GLY A 537 -4.95 3.51 20.52
N ILE A 538 -5.51 3.37 21.72
CA ILE A 538 -5.70 4.48 22.67
C ILE A 538 -4.49 4.52 23.63
N PRO A 539 -3.74 5.63 23.67
CA PRO A 539 -2.61 5.81 24.59
C PRO A 539 -3.02 5.65 26.06
N SER A 540 -2.10 5.16 26.90
CA SER A 540 -2.33 5.03 28.36
C SER A 540 -2.64 6.38 29.01
N ASN A 541 -1.95 7.43 28.56
CA ASN A 541 -2.08 8.79 29.08
C ASN A 541 -3.49 9.34 28.85
N GLN A 542 -4.04 9.14 27.64
CA GLN A 542 -5.41 9.53 27.32
C GLN A 542 -6.44 8.83 28.22
N ARG A 543 -6.22 7.56 28.58
CA ARG A 543 -7.07 6.83 29.54
C ARG A 543 -6.94 7.40 30.96
N GLU A 544 -5.74 7.79 31.38
CA GLU A 544 -5.55 8.41 32.69
C GLU A 544 -6.24 9.78 32.77
N MET A 545 -6.16 10.59 31.72
CA MET A 545 -6.90 11.84 31.60
C MET A 545 -8.41 11.61 31.70
N LEU A 546 -8.93 10.61 31.00
CA LEU A 546 -10.34 10.22 31.08
C LEU A 546 -10.77 9.86 32.51
N LEU A 547 -9.96 9.05 33.21
CA LEU A 547 -10.25 8.61 34.58
C LEU A 547 -10.11 9.75 35.61
N LYS A 548 -9.32 10.79 35.32
CA LYS A 548 -9.25 12.01 36.12
C LYS A 548 -10.51 12.89 35.95
N ASP A 549 -11.09 12.97 34.75
CA ASP A 549 -12.28 13.80 34.46
C ASP A 549 -13.61 13.13 34.89
N GLY A 550 -13.63 11.80 35.06
CA GLY A 550 -14.80 11.06 35.54
C GLY A 550 -14.71 9.55 35.33
N SER A 551 -15.86 8.86 35.35
CA SER A 551 -15.90 7.42 35.07
C SER A 551 -16.07 7.10 33.58
N VAL A 552 -15.54 5.95 33.14
CA VAL A 552 -15.74 5.44 31.77
C VAL A 552 -17.23 5.31 31.42
N PHE A 553 -18.07 4.96 32.39
CA PHE A 553 -19.51 4.83 32.20
C PHE A 553 -20.18 6.19 31.91
N GLU A 554 -19.85 7.21 32.70
CA GLU A 554 -20.36 8.56 32.49
C GLU A 554 -19.88 9.12 31.16
N TYR A 555 -18.63 8.84 30.78
CA TYR A 555 -18.09 9.23 29.49
C TYR A 555 -18.85 8.61 28.31
N ILE A 556 -19.03 7.28 28.30
CA ILE A 556 -19.79 6.59 27.25
C ILE A 556 -21.21 7.15 27.16
N ARG A 557 -21.86 7.37 28.31
CA ARG A 557 -23.21 7.95 28.35
C ARG A 557 -23.23 9.37 27.79
N ALA A 558 -22.31 10.23 28.21
CA ALA A 558 -22.21 11.62 27.79
C ALA A 558 -21.80 11.76 26.31
N THR A 559 -21.13 10.76 25.75
CA THR A 559 -20.80 10.70 24.33
C THR A 559 -22.00 10.23 23.49
N LEU A 560 -22.63 9.10 23.83
CA LEU A 560 -23.63 8.45 22.98
C LEU A 560 -25.04 9.04 23.10
N ASP A 561 -25.53 9.30 24.33
CA ASP A 561 -26.93 9.72 24.53
C ASP A 561 -27.25 11.03 23.75
N PRO A 562 -26.41 12.09 23.82
CA PRO A 562 -26.64 13.34 23.06
C PRO A 562 -26.64 13.16 21.55
N VAL A 563 -25.77 12.31 21.01
CA VAL A 563 -25.64 12.11 19.56
C VAL A 563 -26.90 11.48 19.01
N ILE A 564 -27.38 10.42 19.66
CA ILE A 564 -28.54 9.65 19.22
C ILE A 564 -29.83 10.48 19.27
N SER A 565 -29.94 11.42 20.21
CA SER A 565 -31.10 12.32 20.29
C SER A 565 -31.03 13.52 19.35
N THR A 566 -29.85 13.82 18.77
CA THR A 566 -29.63 15.03 17.97
C THR A 566 -29.55 14.76 16.47
N TYR A 567 -28.90 13.66 16.07
CA TYR A 567 -28.61 13.39 14.66
C TYR A 567 -29.22 12.07 14.20
N LEU A 568 -29.85 12.07 13.03
CA LEU A 568 -30.36 10.84 12.43
C LEU A 568 -29.20 10.02 11.85
N LEU A 569 -29.01 8.79 12.34
CA LEU A 569 -27.93 7.90 11.89
C LEU A 569 -28.08 7.48 10.41
N LYS A 570 -29.30 7.53 9.89
CA LYS A 570 -29.60 7.16 8.51
C LYS A 570 -29.05 8.15 7.49
N THR A 571 -29.07 9.45 7.80
CA THR A 571 -28.82 10.52 6.81
C THR A 571 -27.75 11.50 7.23
N GLU A 572 -27.57 11.75 8.53
CA GLU A 572 -26.70 12.83 9.02
C GLU A 572 -25.39 12.31 9.63
N ASN A 573 -25.43 11.16 10.31
CA ASN A 573 -24.32 10.66 11.11
C ASN A 573 -23.71 9.36 10.57
N TYR A 574 -22.81 9.52 9.60
CA TYR A 574 -22.14 8.41 8.96
C TYR A 574 -21.13 7.70 9.87
N PHE A 575 -20.64 8.34 10.93
CA PHE A 575 -19.63 7.77 11.84
C PHE A 575 -20.20 6.58 12.62
N TYR A 576 -21.33 6.80 13.29
CA TYR A 576 -22.01 5.72 14.02
C TYR A 576 -22.71 4.75 13.08
N HIS A 577 -23.20 5.21 11.93
CA HIS A 577 -23.70 4.31 10.88
C HIS A 577 -22.62 3.30 10.47
N LEU A 578 -21.41 3.78 10.17
CA LEU A 578 -20.28 2.93 9.82
C LEU A 578 -19.90 1.98 10.94
N ALA A 579 -19.77 2.47 12.17
CA ALA A 579 -19.38 1.65 13.32
C ALA A 579 -20.36 0.50 13.57
N LEU A 580 -21.66 0.73 13.34
CA LEU A 580 -22.73 -0.25 13.57
C LEU A 580 -22.94 -1.19 12.37
N MET A 581 -22.90 -0.67 11.14
CA MET A 581 -23.22 -1.43 9.92
C MET A 581 -21.98 -2.03 9.24
N GLY A 582 -20.80 -1.47 9.47
CA GLY A 582 -19.54 -1.88 8.83
C GLY A 582 -19.38 -1.42 7.38
N HIS A 583 -20.21 -0.47 6.94
CA HIS A 583 -20.16 0.19 5.64
C HIS A 583 -20.87 1.54 5.72
N TYR A 584 -20.62 2.43 4.76
CA TYR A 584 -21.38 3.66 4.56
C TYR A 584 -22.62 3.42 3.67
N SER A 585 -23.50 4.41 3.60
CA SER A 585 -24.54 4.46 2.58
C SER A 585 -24.28 5.63 1.61
N PRO A 586 -24.73 5.55 0.34
CA PRO A 586 -24.56 6.67 -0.60
C PRO A 586 -25.19 7.98 -0.12
N ARG A 587 -26.20 7.90 0.75
CA ARG A 587 -26.89 9.06 1.34
C ARG A 587 -26.23 9.58 2.62
N CYS A 588 -25.42 8.76 3.28
CA CYS A 588 -24.77 9.10 4.54
C CYS A 588 -23.33 8.57 4.52
N CYS A 589 -22.45 9.39 3.95
CA CYS A 589 -21.02 9.13 3.85
C CYS A 589 -20.23 10.45 3.94
N PRO A 590 -18.93 10.40 4.25
CA PRO A 590 -18.02 11.53 4.10
C PRO A 590 -18.05 12.14 2.68
N GLU A 591 -17.91 13.46 2.56
CA GLU A 591 -17.87 14.19 1.27
C GLU A 591 -16.99 13.52 0.21
N TYR A 592 -15.80 13.01 0.54
CA TYR A 592 -14.91 12.38 -0.45
C TYR A 592 -15.47 11.09 -1.07
N LEU A 593 -16.47 10.46 -0.42
CA LEU A 593 -17.20 9.31 -0.94
C LEU A 593 -18.48 9.69 -1.69
N THR A 594 -18.91 10.94 -1.61
CA THR A 594 -20.00 11.43 -2.45
C THR A 594 -19.53 11.53 -3.89
N ARG A 595 -20.44 11.35 -4.84
CA ARG A 595 -20.13 11.51 -6.27
C ARG A 595 -19.51 12.88 -6.57
N SER A 596 -20.08 13.94 -6.00
CA SER A 596 -19.58 15.32 -6.18
C SER A 596 -18.20 15.54 -5.58
N GLY A 597 -17.90 14.99 -4.40
CA GLY A 597 -16.59 15.12 -3.77
C GLY A 597 -15.51 14.34 -4.52
N PHE A 598 -15.83 13.11 -4.93
CA PHE A 598 -14.96 12.30 -5.79
C PHE A 598 -14.63 13.00 -7.11
N ASP A 599 -15.66 13.48 -7.83
CA ASP A 599 -15.48 14.16 -9.12
C ASP A 599 -14.65 15.45 -8.94
N ARG A 600 -14.81 16.19 -7.84
CA ARG A 600 -14.01 17.38 -7.52
C ARG A 600 -12.54 17.07 -7.25
N LEU A 601 -12.25 15.97 -6.55
CA LEU A 601 -10.88 15.56 -6.27
C LEU A 601 -10.18 15.02 -7.52
N LYS A 602 -10.92 14.31 -8.38
CA LYS A 602 -10.38 13.72 -9.63
C LYS A 602 -10.25 14.73 -10.77
N ALA A 603 -11.03 15.82 -10.76
CA ALA A 603 -11.01 16.85 -11.79
C ALA A 603 -9.59 17.38 -12.09
N ASN A 604 -9.37 17.84 -13.32
CA ASN A 604 -8.10 18.41 -13.79
C ASN A 604 -6.89 17.50 -13.50
N ASN A 605 -7.05 16.18 -13.70
CA ASN A 605 -6.01 15.19 -13.41
C ASN A 605 -5.53 15.22 -11.94
N GLY A 606 -6.45 15.39 -11.00
CA GLY A 606 -6.15 15.37 -9.58
C GLY A 606 -5.47 16.63 -9.04
N GLU A 607 -5.66 17.80 -9.66
CA GLU A 607 -5.05 19.08 -9.24
C GLU A 607 -5.24 19.38 -7.75
N ALA A 608 -6.44 19.14 -7.21
CA ALA A 608 -6.73 19.36 -5.79
C ALA A 608 -5.91 18.43 -4.86
N MET A 609 -5.47 17.28 -5.36
CA MET A 609 -4.64 16.34 -4.61
C MET A 609 -3.15 16.71 -4.66
N ASP A 610 -2.73 17.63 -5.53
CA ASP A 610 -1.31 18.04 -5.63
C ASP A 610 -0.83 18.82 -4.40
N ALA A 611 -1.74 19.34 -3.59
CA ALA A 611 -1.46 20.02 -2.33
C ALA A 611 -0.94 19.08 -1.22
N PHE A 612 -1.17 17.76 -1.31
CA PHE A 612 -0.85 16.82 -0.23
C PHE A 612 0.66 16.54 -0.12
N ARG A 613 1.17 16.56 1.11
CA ARG A 613 2.50 16.06 1.50
C ARG A 613 2.36 15.16 2.74
N LEU A 614 2.61 13.87 2.59
CA LEU A 614 2.53 12.87 3.67
C LEU A 614 3.91 12.67 4.28
N HIS A 615 4.02 12.91 5.58
CA HIS A 615 5.24 12.80 6.37
C HIS A 615 5.11 11.61 7.32
N THR A 616 6.02 10.64 7.21
CA THR A 616 6.04 9.46 8.08
C THR A 616 7.14 9.64 9.12
N LYS A 617 6.81 10.29 10.24
CA LYS A 617 7.73 10.62 11.35
C LYS A 617 6.94 11.15 12.55
N PRO A 618 7.53 11.18 13.76
CA PRO A 618 6.94 11.86 14.91
C PRO A 618 6.63 13.34 14.65
N MET A 619 5.58 13.87 15.28
CA MET A 619 5.07 15.23 15.06
C MET A 619 6.14 16.30 15.27
N VAL A 620 6.84 16.28 16.41
CA VAL A 620 7.94 17.21 16.71
C VAL A 620 9.02 17.24 15.60
N ASN A 621 9.39 16.08 15.05
CA ASN A 621 10.41 15.98 14.02
C ASN A 621 9.91 16.50 12.66
N ALA A 622 8.62 16.34 12.37
CA ALA A 622 8.01 16.95 11.20
C ALA A 622 8.00 18.48 11.32
N LEU A 623 7.64 19.03 12.48
CA LEU A 623 7.65 20.48 12.71
C LEU A 623 9.07 21.06 12.57
N ARG A 624 10.08 20.41 13.16
CA ARG A 624 11.51 20.80 13.02
C ARG A 624 11.98 20.87 11.56
N GLY A 625 11.48 19.97 10.71
CA GLY A 625 11.80 19.95 9.28
C GLY A 625 11.08 21.00 8.43
N LEU A 626 10.14 21.76 9.00
CA LEU A 626 9.43 22.82 8.27
C LEU A 626 10.09 24.19 8.48
N PRO A 627 10.14 25.04 7.45
CA PRO A 627 10.65 26.40 7.58
C PRO A 627 9.85 27.23 8.60
N ALA A 628 10.50 28.22 9.20
CA ALA A 628 9.80 29.19 10.05
C ALA A 628 8.74 29.95 9.25
N SER A 629 7.60 30.25 9.89
CA SER A 629 6.47 30.97 9.27
C SER A 629 5.97 30.36 7.94
N SER A 630 6.01 29.03 7.81
CA SER A 630 5.57 28.30 6.62
C SER A 630 4.14 27.79 6.69
N LEU A 631 3.54 27.75 7.89
CA LEU A 631 2.19 27.25 8.13
C LEU A 631 1.25 28.37 8.59
N THR A 632 0.00 28.27 8.16
CA THR A 632 -1.11 29.12 8.60
C THR A 632 -1.88 28.46 9.75
N HIS A 633 -2.09 27.15 9.66
CA HIS A 633 -2.87 26.40 10.64
C HIS A 633 -2.24 25.04 10.95
N ILE A 634 -2.30 24.65 12.22
CA ILE A 634 -1.92 23.32 12.71
C ILE A 634 -3.14 22.68 13.37
N ILE A 635 -3.45 21.43 13.00
CA ILE A 635 -4.52 20.65 13.59
C ILE A 635 -3.91 19.41 14.23
N PHE A 636 -3.68 19.48 15.55
CA PHE A 636 -3.17 18.36 16.33
C PHE A 636 -4.21 17.28 16.59
N MET A 637 -5.51 17.60 16.43
CA MET A 637 -6.59 16.70 16.86
C MET A 637 -6.38 16.30 18.33
N ASP A 638 -6.36 15.00 18.64
CA ASP A 638 -6.15 14.43 19.97
C ASP A 638 -4.72 13.92 20.21
N HIS A 639 -3.77 14.25 19.32
CA HIS A 639 -2.36 13.88 19.47
C HIS A 639 -1.81 14.28 20.84
N LEU A 640 -2.16 15.47 21.33
CA LEU A 640 -1.69 15.99 22.61
C LEU A 640 -2.16 15.15 23.81
N ASP A 641 -3.30 14.45 23.72
CA ASP A 641 -3.77 13.55 24.80
C ASP A 641 -2.88 12.30 24.93
N SER A 642 -2.07 12.00 23.91
CA SER A 642 -1.11 10.89 23.92
C SER A 642 0.16 11.22 24.70
N LEU A 643 0.50 12.50 24.84
CA LEU A 643 1.73 12.96 25.45
C LEU A 643 1.66 12.88 26.98
N CYS A 644 2.83 12.72 27.61
CA CYS A 644 2.96 12.85 29.05
C CYS A 644 3.07 14.35 29.43
N GLU A 645 2.80 14.68 30.70
CA GLU A 645 3.14 15.99 31.29
C GLU A 645 4.68 16.10 31.44
N THR A 646 5.40 16.17 30.31
CA THR A 646 6.86 16.22 30.18
C THR A 646 7.25 17.34 29.21
N THR A 647 8.56 17.57 29.05
CA THR A 647 9.12 18.58 28.14
C THR A 647 8.83 18.32 26.65
N GLU A 648 8.33 17.13 26.28
CA GLU A 648 8.01 16.80 24.88
C GLU A 648 6.90 17.69 24.33
N ALA A 649 5.89 18.01 25.14
CA ALA A 649 4.82 18.91 24.73
C ALA A 649 5.32 20.35 24.56
N ASP A 650 6.24 20.79 25.43
CA ASP A 650 6.84 22.12 25.34
C ASP A 650 7.67 22.28 24.06
N ASP A 651 8.46 21.25 23.71
CA ASP A 651 9.20 21.19 22.46
C ASP A 651 8.27 21.27 21.23
N GLU A 652 7.17 20.50 21.23
CA GLU A 652 6.18 20.54 20.14
C GLU A 652 5.49 21.90 20.02
N ILE A 653 5.15 22.53 21.14
CA ILE A 653 4.53 23.87 21.18
C ILE A 653 5.50 24.94 20.68
N ALA A 654 6.76 24.88 21.09
CA ALA A 654 7.80 25.81 20.63
C ALA A 654 8.04 25.70 19.11
N GLU A 655 8.12 24.48 18.59
CA GLU A 655 8.25 24.24 17.15
C GLU A 655 6.99 24.67 16.39
N ALA A 656 5.79 24.42 16.94
CA ALA A 656 4.54 24.93 16.38
C ALA A 656 4.53 26.47 16.31
N TYR A 657 5.00 27.16 17.36
CA TYR A 657 5.14 28.63 17.35
C TYR A 657 6.09 29.10 16.25
N ARG A 658 7.23 28.41 16.08
CA ARG A 658 8.24 28.76 15.06
C ARG A 658 7.71 28.62 13.64
N VAL A 659 7.01 27.54 13.32
CA VAL A 659 6.55 27.26 11.95
C VAL A 659 5.29 28.02 11.57
N LEU A 660 4.49 28.47 12.54
CA LEU A 660 3.31 29.29 12.29
C LEU A 660 3.67 30.73 11.92
N ASP A 661 2.97 31.27 10.94
CA ASP A 661 3.01 32.70 10.62
C ASP A 661 2.46 33.58 11.76
N HIS A 662 2.53 34.91 11.60
CA HIS A 662 2.15 35.87 12.63
C HIS A 662 0.66 35.82 13.03
N ALA A 663 -0.23 35.31 12.19
CA ALA A 663 -1.66 35.17 12.47
C ALA A 663 -2.07 33.69 12.61
N GLY A 664 -1.07 32.80 12.71
CA GLY A 664 -1.28 31.38 12.65
C GLY A 664 -2.01 30.84 13.88
N SER A 665 -2.71 29.73 13.70
CA SER A 665 -3.50 29.12 14.76
C SER A 665 -3.37 27.62 14.86
N VAL A 666 -3.41 27.12 16.09
CA VAL A 666 -3.39 25.69 16.41
C VAL A 666 -4.78 25.27 16.89
N PHE A 667 -5.23 24.09 16.48
CA PHE A 667 -6.50 23.48 16.90
C PHE A 667 -6.27 22.08 17.46
N TRP A 668 -6.94 21.76 18.55
CA TRP A 668 -6.90 20.43 19.16
C TRP A 668 -8.22 20.11 19.88
N CYS A 669 -8.51 18.82 19.96
CA CYS A 669 -9.62 18.26 20.72
C CYS A 669 -9.07 17.43 21.87
N SER A 670 -9.74 17.42 23.02
CA SER A 670 -9.32 16.60 24.16
C SER A 670 -10.45 15.75 24.72
N ILE A 671 -10.10 14.57 25.22
CA ILE A 671 -11.00 13.73 26.03
C ILE A 671 -11.35 14.38 27.39
N MET A 672 -10.53 15.34 27.84
CA MET A 672 -10.70 16.07 29.10
C MET A 672 -11.33 17.44 28.87
N ARG A 673 -12.08 17.97 29.85
CA ARG A 673 -12.72 19.29 29.70
C ARG A 673 -11.74 20.46 29.76
N THR A 674 -10.70 20.33 30.57
CA THR A 674 -9.67 21.36 30.78
C THR A 674 -8.29 20.71 30.75
N PRO A 675 -7.75 20.35 29.58
CA PRO A 675 -6.47 19.66 29.49
C PRO A 675 -5.30 20.53 29.98
N TRP A 676 -4.27 19.88 30.53
CA TRP A 676 -3.12 20.54 31.16
C TRP A 676 -2.30 21.40 30.17
N TYR A 677 -2.14 20.92 28.93
CA TYR A 677 -1.35 21.58 27.90
C TYR A 677 -1.93 22.91 27.42
N ASN A 678 -3.19 23.25 27.77
CA ASN A 678 -3.71 24.60 27.51
C ASN A 678 -2.80 25.67 28.15
N LYS A 679 -2.33 25.40 29.36
CA LYS A 679 -1.42 26.30 30.06
C LYS A 679 -0.04 26.36 29.37
N ASN A 680 0.46 25.23 28.88
CA ASN A 680 1.71 25.18 28.13
C ASN A 680 1.63 26.01 26.84
N PHE A 681 0.48 26.04 26.15
CA PHE A 681 0.28 26.95 25.01
C PHE A 681 0.31 28.41 25.43
N GLU A 682 -0.34 28.77 26.54
CA GLU A 682 -0.31 30.15 27.07
C GLU A 682 1.12 30.58 27.43
N GLU A 683 1.88 29.71 28.12
CA GLU A 683 3.28 29.94 28.46
C GLU A 683 4.19 29.96 27.21
N GLY A 684 3.85 29.20 26.18
CA GLY A 684 4.52 29.15 24.87
C GLY A 684 4.16 30.27 23.91
N GLY A 685 3.48 31.32 24.37
CA GLY A 685 3.22 32.53 23.58
C GLY A 685 1.93 32.51 22.76
N PHE A 686 0.96 31.68 23.12
CA PHE A 686 -0.33 31.62 22.45
C PHE A 686 -1.48 32.17 23.31
N GLU A 687 -2.50 32.69 22.64
CA GLU A 687 -3.78 33.02 23.24
C GLU A 687 -4.76 31.86 23.03
N VAL A 688 -5.12 31.17 24.12
CA VAL A 688 -5.97 29.97 24.08
C VAL A 688 -7.44 30.34 24.26
N THR A 689 -8.28 29.93 23.31
CA THR A 689 -9.72 30.11 23.32
C THR A 689 -10.43 28.76 23.31
N ALA A 690 -11.32 28.54 24.26
CA ALA A 690 -12.21 27.38 24.26
C ALA A 690 -13.33 27.60 23.23
N LEU A 691 -13.34 26.79 22.17
CA LEU A 691 -14.42 26.79 21.18
C LEU A 691 -15.62 25.97 21.66
N TYR A 692 -15.34 24.89 22.40
CA TYR A 692 -16.36 24.07 23.04
C TYR A 692 -15.82 23.40 24.30
N VAL A 693 -16.64 23.36 25.36
CA VAL A 693 -16.41 22.53 26.55
C VAL A 693 -17.72 21.86 26.90
N ARG A 694 -17.69 20.53 27.05
CA ARG A 694 -18.87 19.72 27.36
C ARG A 694 -19.47 20.18 28.69
N SER A 695 -20.68 20.71 28.63
CA SER A 695 -21.47 21.12 29.79
C SER A 695 -22.64 20.17 30.01
N SER A 696 -23.40 20.35 31.09
CA SER A 696 -24.61 19.57 31.39
C SER A 696 -25.76 19.76 30.39
N SER A 697 -25.60 20.65 29.40
CA SER A 697 -26.63 21.08 28.44
C SER A 697 -27.04 20.03 27.40
N ASN A 698 -26.54 18.79 27.46
CA ASN A 698 -26.85 17.68 26.53
C ASN A 698 -26.66 17.99 25.03
N LYS A 699 -26.06 19.13 24.65
CA LYS A 699 -25.74 19.41 23.25
C LYS A 699 -24.44 18.70 22.89
N PRO A 700 -24.40 17.84 21.85
CA PRO A 700 -23.14 17.24 21.41
C PRO A 700 -22.23 18.29 20.75
N MET A 701 -20.91 18.12 20.88
CA MET A 701 -19.92 18.98 20.23
C MET A 701 -20.05 18.93 18.71
N ASP A 702 -20.10 17.71 18.19
CA ASP A 702 -20.18 17.38 16.78
C ASP A 702 -20.95 16.06 16.60
N ARG A 703 -20.95 15.48 15.40
CA ARG A 703 -21.65 14.22 15.13
C ARG A 703 -21.02 13.00 15.81
N VAL A 704 -19.79 13.10 16.31
CA VAL A 704 -19.08 11.98 16.93
C VAL A 704 -19.14 12.06 18.46
N ASN A 705 -18.96 13.27 19.00
CA ASN A 705 -19.03 13.63 20.42
C ASN A 705 -18.11 12.79 21.32
N ILE A 706 -16.96 12.36 20.79
CA ILE A 706 -15.93 11.63 21.55
C ILE A 706 -15.21 12.60 22.49
N TYR A 707 -14.79 13.76 21.99
CA TYR A 707 -14.02 14.72 22.79
C TYR A 707 -14.90 15.54 23.74
N ALA A 708 -14.36 15.82 24.93
CA ALA A 708 -15.03 16.62 25.95
C ALA A 708 -14.78 18.12 25.74
N SER A 709 -13.77 18.50 24.96
CA SER A 709 -13.46 19.89 24.67
C SER A 709 -12.79 20.06 23.30
N PHE A 710 -12.88 21.28 22.77
CA PHE A 710 -12.25 21.72 21.52
C PHE A 710 -11.73 23.15 21.70
N PHE A 711 -10.47 23.37 21.35
CA PHE A 711 -9.77 24.63 21.59
C PHE A 711 -9.07 25.14 20.33
N LYS A 712 -8.82 26.45 20.35
CA LYS A 712 -8.01 27.17 19.37
C LYS A 712 -6.96 27.99 20.12
N ALA A 713 -5.70 27.88 19.73
CA ALA A 713 -4.64 28.83 20.10
C ALA A 713 -4.32 29.73 18.93
N THR A 714 -4.18 31.03 19.16
CA THR A 714 -3.63 31.98 18.18
C THR A 714 -2.30 32.52 18.66
N LYS A 715 -1.34 32.67 17.75
CA LYS A 715 -0.03 33.22 18.09
C LYS A 715 -0.18 34.63 18.67
N SER A 716 0.36 34.88 19.86
CA SER A 716 0.26 36.20 20.48
C SER A 716 1.21 37.18 19.81
N LEU A 717 0.69 38.33 19.37
CA LEU A 717 1.46 39.37 18.70
C LEU A 717 2.44 40.10 19.64
N THR A 718 2.27 39.94 20.95
CA THR A 718 3.07 40.61 21.98
C THR A 718 4.16 39.73 22.59
N PHE A 719 4.24 38.45 22.20
CA PHE A 719 5.20 37.51 22.76
C PHE A 719 6.56 37.62 22.06
N VAL A 720 7.59 37.95 22.83
CA VAL A 720 9.00 37.89 22.41
C VAL A 720 9.60 36.65 23.08
N PRO A 721 10.05 35.64 22.30
CA PRO A 721 10.49 34.35 22.83
C PRO A 721 11.72 34.42 23.73
#